data_AF-A0A7S3W6Z5-F1
#
_entry.id   AF-A0A7S3W6Z5-F1
#
_cell.length_a   1.000
_cell.length_b   1.000
_cell.length_c   1.000
_cell.angle_alpha   90.00
_cell.angle_beta   90.00
_cell.angle_gamma   90.00
#
_symmetry.space_group_name_H-M   'P 1'
#
loop_
_entity.id
_entity.type
_entity.pdbx_description
1 polymer ?
#
loop_
_entity_poly.entity_id
_entity_poly.type
_entity_poly.pdbx_seq_one_letter_code
_entity_poly.pdbx_strand_id
1 'polypeptide(L)'
;AAMKRGPPPPIDGLSWPVTGVDEEGKQARSTQTTGKEILAVALEAVDASAAAAVRSEKGWRFKYRRHFVKSVEVSASSPEAALKVAAAGLDYMYDKFEFIRDGKTYVLRDALAQFKGSFATGFIKGNKPKPNKFELEVPYNGQILKGDSLQRQIDKWVRQGVCELSCGSAISQVANAEPWLDLSDRYFVLLGAGAAMGPFQVLLALGANIIAVDIGRPDIWKRLISQTKDSCGTLTFPMKPGFKQPSTPDDSLYEAAGCNLFTQTPEIKNWLREVTPSEKACVGGYAYIPGDLFPRVALAMDVIIKELVETRGASVAFLCTPTDAHLVPPAAHAAAKAAIKKAPLWQKMANLVSMGKWCVPNARKPITTSAGETLYVVDALVVPQGPNYALAKRMQHWRAMLAREAGVIVSSNVAPSTRTYSVMQNKLFSYGYATMHHFKPFEIPGPELSNSVMTALLIHDLNEPMHAGNPKMPLVNPQQIFSQGSFHGGAWRCAFTFDSIGAPSVLLYYVLNFVVKYYLAAYNALQTIGWAYVLYLASSHYFLGGVPGASTAWEAFGSPLFLFQNLAGLEVAHAATGMVRAGFATTLLQVFSRFAIVYIMAYTATIQDSWPLQPTVFAWSITEVVRYSWYALNLLGVVPAAHTWLRFTTFLPLYPLGVFGEMATMHVALPSAAGTLVLGLPIEKVTYYLIFPMWVAGLALLYTHMLSQRKKVLAKAKAHATKNKDA
;
A
#
# COMPACT_ATOMS: atom_id res chain seq x y z
N ALA A 1 -14.08 -19.35 -26.56
CA ALA A 1 -14.99 -20.52 -26.40
C ALA A 1 -15.53 -20.53 -24.98
N ALA A 2 -16.84 -20.30 -24.81
CA ALA A 2 -17.47 -20.35 -23.49
C ALA A 2 -17.58 -21.82 -23.06
N MET A 3 -16.72 -22.25 -22.12
CA MET A 3 -16.91 -23.52 -21.42
C MET A 3 -18.28 -23.48 -20.74
N LYS A 4 -19.20 -24.35 -21.17
CA LYS A 4 -20.44 -24.67 -20.45
C LYS A 4 -20.03 -25.08 -19.03
N ARG A 5 -20.25 -24.20 -18.06
CA ARG A 5 -20.11 -24.54 -16.64
C ARG A 5 -21.14 -25.62 -16.34
N GLY A 6 -20.70 -26.77 -15.85
CA GLY A 6 -21.60 -27.79 -15.30
C GLY A 6 -22.49 -27.18 -14.20
N PRO A 7 -23.54 -27.91 -13.76
CA PRO A 7 -24.38 -27.44 -12.67
C PRO A 7 -23.51 -27.10 -11.45
N PRO A 8 -23.81 -26.00 -10.74
CA PRO A 8 -23.08 -25.65 -9.53
C PRO A 8 -23.13 -26.82 -8.55
N PRO A 9 -22.02 -27.12 -7.84
CA PRO A 9 -22.01 -28.18 -6.85
C PRO A 9 -23.10 -27.93 -5.80
N PRO A 10 -23.68 -29.00 -5.21
CA PRO A 10 -24.68 -28.86 -4.15
C PRO A 10 -24.12 -28.02 -3.00
N ILE A 11 -24.97 -27.15 -2.44
CA ILE A 11 -24.60 -26.30 -1.32
C ILE A 11 -24.40 -27.19 -0.08
N ASP A 12 -23.22 -27.12 0.51
CA ASP A 12 -22.87 -27.82 1.74
C ASP A 12 -22.28 -26.84 2.77
N GLY A 13 -22.57 -27.10 4.04
CA GLY A 13 -22.14 -26.30 5.18
C GLY A 13 -22.94 -25.01 5.43
N LEU A 14 -22.29 -24.08 6.11
CA LEU A 14 -22.86 -22.78 6.51
C LEU A 14 -23.28 -21.96 5.29
N SER A 15 -24.55 -21.55 5.23
CA SER A 15 -25.19 -20.92 4.09
C SER A 15 -26.09 -19.75 4.49
N TRP A 16 -26.29 -18.82 3.54
CA TRP A 16 -27.26 -17.73 3.66
C TRP A 16 -28.69 -18.28 3.72
N PRO A 17 -29.61 -17.72 4.52
CA PRO A 17 -30.99 -18.19 4.56
C PRO A 17 -31.68 -18.13 3.21
N VAL A 18 -32.70 -18.98 3.04
CA VAL A 18 -33.64 -18.85 1.93
C VAL A 18 -34.43 -17.54 2.07
N THR A 19 -34.39 -16.71 1.03
CA THR A 19 -35.08 -15.41 0.97
C THR A 19 -36.27 -15.40 0.03
N GLY A 20 -36.51 -16.51 -0.69
CA GLY A 20 -37.58 -16.66 -1.66
C GLY A 20 -37.28 -17.80 -2.63
N VAL A 21 -37.92 -17.75 -3.80
CA VAL A 21 -37.65 -18.62 -4.94
C VAL A 21 -37.20 -17.80 -6.15
N ASP A 22 -36.31 -18.34 -6.96
CA ASP A 22 -35.89 -17.73 -8.23
C ASP A 22 -36.88 -18.03 -9.36
N GLU A 23 -36.62 -17.48 -10.55
CA GLU A 23 -37.47 -17.64 -11.75
C GLU A 23 -37.61 -19.10 -12.21
N GLU A 24 -36.69 -19.97 -11.78
CA GLU A 24 -36.68 -21.40 -12.08
C GLU A 24 -37.36 -22.24 -10.97
N GLY A 25 -37.94 -21.60 -9.95
CA GLY A 25 -38.60 -22.25 -8.81
C GLY A 25 -37.63 -22.84 -7.77
N LYS A 26 -36.33 -22.53 -7.84
CA LYS A 26 -35.33 -22.98 -6.86
C LYS A 26 -35.21 -21.98 -5.71
N GLN A 27 -34.74 -22.44 -4.56
CA GLN A 27 -34.53 -21.59 -3.39
C GLN A 27 -33.52 -20.46 -3.70
N ALA A 28 -33.95 -19.21 -3.57
CA ALA A 28 -33.11 -18.04 -3.75
C ALA A 28 -32.53 -17.56 -2.41
N ARG A 29 -31.22 -17.35 -2.35
CA ARG A 29 -30.46 -16.95 -1.14
C ARG A 29 -29.79 -15.59 -1.35
N SER A 30 -30.55 -14.51 -1.21
CA SER A 30 -30.09 -13.15 -1.46
C SER A 30 -29.21 -12.62 -0.33
N THR A 31 -27.92 -12.42 -0.64
CA THR A 31 -26.97 -11.78 0.28
C THR A 31 -27.30 -10.33 0.57
N GLN A 32 -27.89 -9.62 -0.40
CA GLN A 32 -28.28 -8.22 -0.22
C GLN A 32 -29.47 -8.09 0.73
N THR A 33 -30.50 -8.91 0.54
CA THR A 33 -31.69 -8.92 1.41
C THR A 33 -31.29 -9.30 2.83
N THR A 34 -30.55 -10.39 2.98
CA THR A 34 -30.12 -10.86 4.31
C THR A 34 -29.19 -9.87 4.99
N GLY A 35 -28.16 -9.37 4.29
CA GLY A 35 -27.19 -8.42 4.86
C GLY A 35 -27.82 -7.09 5.28
N LYS A 36 -28.82 -6.63 4.53
CA LYS A 36 -29.63 -5.45 4.87
C LYS A 36 -30.47 -5.70 6.13
N GLU A 37 -31.11 -6.85 6.24
CA GLU A 37 -31.93 -7.18 7.41
C GLU A 37 -31.09 -7.38 8.68
N ILE A 38 -29.91 -8.00 8.59
CA ILE A 38 -28.99 -8.14 9.72
C ILE A 38 -28.64 -6.76 10.31
N LEU A 39 -28.31 -5.78 9.47
CA LEU A 39 -28.00 -4.43 9.95
C LEU A 39 -29.24 -3.73 10.53
N ALA A 40 -30.42 -3.95 9.92
CA ALA A 40 -31.67 -3.38 10.40
C ALA A 40 -32.02 -3.91 11.80
N VAL A 41 -31.98 -5.23 12.00
CA VAL A 41 -32.24 -5.88 13.30
C VAL A 41 -31.23 -5.42 14.36
N ALA A 42 -29.95 -5.33 14.00
CA ALA A 42 -28.92 -4.81 14.90
C ALA A 42 -29.24 -3.38 15.37
N LEU A 43 -29.68 -2.50 14.45
CA LEU A 43 -30.06 -1.13 14.78
C LEU A 43 -31.37 -1.04 15.56
N GLU A 44 -32.34 -1.89 15.26
CA GLU A 44 -33.68 -1.87 15.87
C GLU A 44 -33.64 -2.11 17.38
N ALA A 45 -32.60 -2.77 17.89
CA ALA A 45 -32.35 -2.95 19.31
C ALA A 45 -32.16 -1.63 20.08
N VAL A 46 -31.90 -0.50 19.38
CA VAL A 46 -31.64 0.82 19.98
C VAL A 46 -32.39 1.95 19.27
N ASP A 47 -32.43 1.94 17.93
CA ASP A 47 -32.98 3.02 17.09
C ASP A 47 -33.85 2.42 15.96
N ALA A 48 -35.14 2.30 16.24
CA ALA A 48 -36.13 1.78 15.29
C ALA A 48 -36.24 2.63 14.00
N SER A 49 -36.00 3.94 14.09
CA SER A 49 -36.01 4.83 12.93
C SER A 49 -34.83 4.55 12.00
N ALA A 50 -33.63 4.35 12.56
CA ALA A 50 -32.46 3.94 11.79
C ALA A 50 -32.69 2.58 11.12
N ALA A 51 -33.28 1.61 11.83
CA ALA A 51 -33.62 0.31 11.26
C ALA A 51 -34.62 0.41 10.09
N ALA A 52 -35.68 1.21 10.23
CA ALA A 52 -36.64 1.48 9.16
C ALA A 52 -35.98 2.14 7.94
N ALA A 53 -35.02 3.05 8.16
CA ALA A 53 -34.24 3.66 7.09
C ALA A 53 -33.35 2.63 6.35
N VAL A 54 -32.79 1.65 7.06
CA VAL A 54 -32.11 0.51 6.43
C VAL A 54 -33.10 -0.28 5.58
N ARG A 55 -34.22 -0.75 6.15
CA ARG A 55 -35.23 -1.57 5.45
C ARG A 55 -35.83 -0.91 4.22
N SER A 56 -35.97 0.41 4.21
CA SER A 56 -36.50 1.18 3.07
C SER A 56 -35.47 1.48 1.96
N GLU A 57 -34.18 1.16 2.16
CA GLU A 57 -33.13 1.43 1.17
C GLU A 57 -33.31 0.58 -0.11
N LYS A 58 -33.66 1.22 -1.22
CA LYS A 58 -33.81 0.54 -2.52
C LYS A 58 -32.45 0.26 -3.20
N GLY A 59 -31.44 1.08 -2.94
CA GLY A 59 -30.13 1.01 -3.61
C GLY A 59 -29.02 0.35 -2.79
N TRP A 60 -29.33 -0.72 -2.04
CA TRP A 60 -28.43 -1.28 -1.01
C TRP A 60 -27.00 -1.48 -1.49
N ARG A 61 -26.80 -2.09 -2.68
CA ARG A 61 -25.48 -2.34 -3.27
C ARG A 61 -24.54 -1.13 -3.32
N PHE A 62 -25.07 0.08 -3.48
CA PHE A 62 -24.31 1.31 -3.64
C PHE A 62 -24.50 2.30 -2.48
N LYS A 63 -25.62 2.21 -1.77
CA LYS A 63 -26.02 3.16 -0.71
C LYS A 63 -25.85 2.61 0.71
N TYR A 64 -25.41 1.36 0.90
CA TYR A 64 -25.18 0.76 2.22
C TYR A 64 -24.26 1.59 3.13
N ARG A 65 -23.27 2.28 2.56
CA ARG A 65 -22.25 3.06 3.30
C ARG A 65 -22.84 3.94 4.39
N ARG A 66 -23.87 4.74 4.06
CA ARG A 66 -24.49 5.67 5.02
C ARG A 66 -25.11 4.97 6.22
N HIS A 67 -25.61 3.75 6.02
CA HIS A 67 -26.26 2.95 7.07
C HIS A 67 -25.24 2.32 8.01
N PHE A 68 -24.10 1.88 7.49
CA PHE A 68 -23.00 1.40 8.35
C PHE A 68 -22.37 2.54 9.17
N VAL A 69 -22.21 3.73 8.58
CA VAL A 69 -21.78 4.92 9.35
C VAL A 69 -22.82 5.25 10.42
N LYS A 70 -24.10 5.26 10.07
CA LYS A 70 -25.18 5.49 11.05
C LYS A 70 -25.20 4.44 12.16
N SER A 71 -24.88 3.18 11.86
CA SER A 71 -24.76 2.12 12.88
C SER A 71 -23.64 2.40 13.89
N VAL A 72 -22.50 2.95 13.44
CA VAL A 72 -21.44 3.45 14.33
C VAL A 72 -21.95 4.60 15.19
N GLU A 73 -22.64 5.57 14.57
CA GLU A 73 -23.19 6.73 15.27
C GLU A 73 -24.24 6.35 16.34
N VAL A 74 -25.15 5.43 16.03
CA VAL A 74 -26.16 4.91 16.98
C VAL A 74 -25.48 4.20 18.14
N SER A 75 -24.52 3.33 17.84
CA SER A 75 -23.76 2.60 18.86
C SER A 75 -22.88 3.51 19.73
N ALA A 76 -22.44 4.66 19.19
CA ALA A 76 -21.64 5.63 19.93
C ALA A 76 -22.46 6.44 20.96
N SER A 77 -23.79 6.35 20.93
CA SER A 77 -24.67 7.10 21.84
C SER A 77 -24.48 6.72 23.31
N SER A 78 -24.29 5.44 23.62
CA SER A 78 -23.96 4.93 24.96
C SER A 78 -23.24 3.57 24.90
N PRO A 79 -22.56 3.12 25.97
CA PRO A 79 -21.98 1.78 26.05
C PRO A 79 -23.01 0.66 25.81
N GLU A 80 -24.19 0.78 26.41
CA GLU A 80 -25.27 -0.19 26.32
C GLU A 80 -25.81 -0.29 24.89
N ALA A 81 -25.89 0.85 24.18
CA ALA A 81 -26.27 0.86 22.78
C ALA A 81 -25.30 0.06 21.90
N ALA A 82 -23.99 0.24 22.09
CA ALA A 82 -22.98 -0.51 21.34
C ALA A 82 -23.09 -2.03 21.55
N LEU A 83 -23.27 -2.46 22.81
CA LEU A 83 -23.39 -3.88 23.17
C LEU A 83 -24.71 -4.48 22.66
N LYS A 84 -25.84 -3.77 22.78
CA LYS A 84 -27.15 -4.23 22.26
C LYS A 84 -27.13 -4.41 20.74
N VAL A 85 -26.58 -3.44 20.00
CA VAL A 85 -26.45 -3.54 18.54
C VAL A 85 -25.59 -4.75 18.16
N ALA A 86 -24.48 -4.96 18.86
CA ALA A 86 -23.58 -6.07 18.60
C ALA A 86 -24.21 -7.44 18.86
N ALA A 87 -24.87 -7.60 20.02
CA ALA A 87 -25.56 -8.83 20.40
C ALA A 87 -26.70 -9.15 19.43
N ALA A 88 -27.60 -8.20 19.17
CA ALA A 88 -28.75 -8.40 18.30
C ALA A 88 -28.35 -8.80 16.87
N GLY A 89 -27.31 -8.15 16.32
CA GLY A 89 -26.79 -8.48 14.99
C GLY A 89 -26.23 -9.90 14.90
N LEU A 90 -25.43 -10.33 15.88
CA LEU A 90 -24.87 -11.68 15.90
C LEU A 90 -25.95 -12.74 16.20
N ASP A 91 -26.80 -12.54 17.21
CA ASP A 91 -27.86 -13.49 17.57
C ASP A 91 -28.81 -13.75 16.41
N TYR A 92 -29.21 -12.70 15.68
CA TYR A 92 -30.02 -12.86 14.47
C TYR A 92 -29.34 -13.76 13.42
N MET A 93 -28.01 -13.66 13.28
CA MET A 93 -27.27 -14.52 12.35
C MET A 93 -27.24 -15.98 12.82
N TYR A 94 -27.10 -16.24 14.12
CA TYR A 94 -27.16 -17.60 14.67
C TYR A 94 -28.54 -18.25 14.48
N ASP A 95 -29.60 -17.46 14.54
CA ASP A 95 -30.98 -17.93 14.45
C ASP A 95 -31.50 -18.03 13.01
N LYS A 96 -30.85 -17.35 12.05
CA LYS A 96 -31.30 -17.30 10.65
C LYS A 96 -30.36 -17.94 9.66
N PHE A 97 -29.05 -18.01 9.92
CA PHE A 97 -28.18 -18.74 9.01
C PHE A 97 -28.48 -20.22 9.05
N GLU A 98 -28.33 -20.85 7.90
CA GLU A 98 -28.59 -22.27 7.71
C GLU A 98 -27.25 -23.02 7.68
N PHE A 99 -27.27 -24.26 8.14
CA PHE A 99 -26.18 -25.20 7.96
C PHE A 99 -26.74 -26.41 7.20
N ILE A 100 -26.23 -26.64 6.00
CA ILE A 100 -26.69 -27.72 5.13
C ILE A 100 -25.72 -28.90 5.25
N ARG A 101 -26.24 -30.11 5.42
CA ARG A 101 -25.44 -31.34 5.43
C ARG A 101 -26.27 -32.52 4.96
N ASP A 102 -25.71 -33.33 4.06
CA ASP A 102 -26.35 -34.52 3.47
C ASP A 102 -27.76 -34.21 2.93
N GLY A 103 -27.93 -33.04 2.30
CA GLY A 103 -29.20 -32.57 1.75
C GLY A 103 -30.22 -32.09 2.79
N LYS A 104 -29.92 -32.16 4.08
CA LYS A 104 -30.76 -31.62 5.17
C LYS A 104 -30.31 -30.22 5.56
N THR A 105 -31.28 -29.38 5.88
CA THR A 105 -31.07 -27.99 6.30
C THR A 105 -31.37 -27.86 7.79
N TYR A 106 -30.45 -27.26 8.52
CA TYR A 106 -30.57 -26.99 9.96
C TYR A 106 -30.40 -25.49 10.19
N VAL A 107 -31.03 -24.94 11.23
CA VAL A 107 -30.62 -23.61 11.74
C VAL A 107 -29.21 -23.75 12.31
N LEU A 108 -28.36 -22.74 12.13
CA LEU A 108 -26.96 -22.78 12.57
C LEU A 108 -26.85 -23.17 14.05
N ARG A 109 -27.63 -22.55 14.93
CA ARG A 109 -27.64 -22.86 16.37
C ARG A 109 -27.89 -24.35 16.65
N ASP A 110 -28.86 -24.95 15.96
CA ASP A 110 -29.22 -26.37 16.12
C ASP A 110 -28.12 -27.28 15.57
N ALA A 111 -27.55 -26.95 14.42
CA ALA A 111 -26.45 -27.69 13.82
C ALA A 111 -25.23 -27.78 14.75
N LEU A 112 -24.89 -26.67 15.42
CA LEU A 112 -23.79 -26.60 16.39
C LEU A 112 -24.01 -27.48 17.62
N ALA A 113 -25.28 -27.73 17.99
CA ALA A 113 -25.65 -28.64 19.06
C ALA A 113 -25.69 -30.10 18.58
N GLN A 114 -26.17 -30.35 17.37
CA GLN A 114 -26.37 -31.68 16.82
C GLN A 114 -25.07 -32.38 16.40
N PHE A 115 -24.16 -31.69 15.71
CA PHE A 115 -22.96 -32.32 15.15
C PHE A 115 -21.83 -32.37 16.17
N LYS A 116 -21.43 -33.59 16.55
CA LYS A 116 -20.41 -33.89 17.57
C LYS A 116 -19.08 -34.42 17.02
N GLY A 117 -18.92 -34.46 15.69
CA GLY A 117 -17.67 -34.90 15.07
C GLY A 117 -16.47 -34.05 15.49
N SER A 118 -15.26 -34.59 15.30
CA SER A 118 -13.97 -33.94 15.59
C SER A 118 -12.93 -34.41 14.55
N PHE A 119 -11.67 -34.00 14.71
CA PHE A 119 -10.56 -34.33 13.81
C PHE A 119 -9.49 -35.18 14.50
N ALA A 120 -8.72 -35.92 13.69
CA ALA A 120 -7.41 -36.39 14.16
C ALA A 120 -6.45 -35.19 14.28
N THR A 121 -5.45 -35.28 15.14
CA THR A 121 -4.53 -34.16 15.41
C THR A 121 -3.14 -34.46 14.88
N GLY A 122 -2.65 -33.59 14.00
CA GLY A 122 -1.26 -33.58 13.56
C GLY A 122 -0.42 -32.62 14.41
N PHE A 123 0.86 -32.93 14.57
CA PHE A 123 1.82 -32.13 15.33
C PHE A 123 3.19 -32.07 14.64
N ILE A 124 3.77 -30.88 14.55
CA ILE A 124 5.12 -30.63 14.04
C ILE A 124 5.87 -29.74 15.02
N LYS A 125 7.08 -30.16 15.40
CA LYS A 125 8.05 -29.35 16.13
C LYS A 125 9.07 -28.76 15.16
N GLY A 126 9.39 -27.48 15.33
CA GLY A 126 10.45 -26.83 14.57
C GLY A 126 11.84 -27.39 14.86
N ASN A 127 12.73 -27.34 13.86
CA ASN A 127 14.07 -27.91 13.95
C ASN A 127 15.13 -26.88 14.39
N LYS A 128 14.82 -25.59 14.34
CA LYS A 128 15.78 -24.56 14.76
C LYS A 128 15.82 -24.47 16.27
N PRO A 129 17.02 -24.35 16.88
CA PRO A 129 17.11 -24.05 18.29
C PRO A 129 16.52 -22.67 18.57
N LYS A 130 15.98 -22.50 19.78
CA LYS A 130 15.58 -21.19 20.29
C LYS A 130 16.82 -20.27 20.33
N PRO A 131 16.75 -19.04 19.80
CA PRO A 131 17.87 -18.10 19.89
C PRO A 131 18.09 -17.68 21.35
N ASN A 132 19.31 -17.23 21.67
CA ASN A 132 19.63 -16.69 23.00
C ASN A 132 18.83 -15.42 23.32
N LYS A 133 18.43 -14.68 22.29
CA LYS A 133 17.65 -13.44 22.37
C LYS A 133 16.74 -13.33 21.16
N PHE A 134 15.47 -13.02 21.39
CA PHE A 134 14.53 -12.66 20.33
C PHE A 134 14.62 -11.16 20.01
N GLU A 135 14.45 -10.82 18.74
CA GLU A 135 14.44 -9.44 18.25
C GLU A 135 13.25 -9.27 17.30
N LEU A 136 12.54 -8.13 17.39
CA LEU A 136 11.46 -7.81 16.47
C LEU A 136 12.04 -7.32 15.13
N GLU A 137 11.82 -8.11 14.07
CA GLU A 137 12.21 -7.76 12.72
C GLU A 137 11.01 -7.25 11.89
N VAL A 138 11.17 -6.07 11.31
CA VAL A 138 10.12 -5.41 10.52
C VAL A 138 10.61 -5.15 9.09
N PRO A 139 10.23 -5.99 8.12
CA PRO A 139 10.58 -5.76 6.72
C PRO A 139 9.91 -4.51 6.16
N TYR A 140 10.69 -3.60 5.57
CA TYR A 140 10.19 -2.35 4.99
C TYR A 140 11.08 -1.86 3.85
N ASN A 141 10.49 -1.61 2.68
CA ASN A 141 11.18 -1.07 1.49
C ASN A 141 12.50 -1.78 1.13
N GLY A 142 12.53 -3.12 1.23
CA GLY A 142 13.70 -3.94 0.91
C GLY A 142 14.78 -3.98 1.99
N GLN A 143 14.48 -3.45 3.19
CA GLN A 143 15.33 -3.52 4.37
C GLN A 143 14.62 -4.29 5.48
N ILE A 144 15.38 -4.83 6.43
CA ILE A 144 14.85 -5.37 7.68
C ILE A 144 15.16 -4.34 8.76
N LEU A 145 14.11 -3.71 9.32
CA LEU A 145 14.25 -2.71 10.36
C LEU A 145 14.27 -3.38 11.73
N LYS A 146 15.20 -2.95 12.57
CA LYS A 146 15.37 -3.39 13.96
C LYS A 146 16.12 -2.35 14.80
N GLY A 147 16.05 -2.46 16.13
CA GLY A 147 16.64 -1.50 17.07
C GLY A 147 16.37 -0.04 16.67
N ASP A 148 17.41 0.80 16.65
CA ASP A 148 17.29 2.22 16.32
C ASP A 148 16.72 2.52 14.91
N SER A 149 16.97 1.64 13.94
CA SER A 149 16.46 1.84 12.58
C SER A 149 14.94 1.71 12.53
N LEU A 150 14.39 0.80 13.34
CA LEU A 150 12.95 0.65 13.53
C LEU A 150 12.38 1.84 14.30
N GLN A 151 13.03 2.27 15.38
CA GLN A 151 12.56 3.42 16.18
C GLN A 151 12.44 4.69 15.33
N ARG A 152 13.48 5.03 14.55
CA ARG A 152 13.44 6.19 13.64
C ARG A 152 12.32 6.10 12.61
N GLN A 153 12.00 4.90 12.13
CA GLN A 153 10.93 4.71 11.16
C GLN A 153 9.55 4.78 11.80
N ILE A 154 9.39 4.29 13.03
CA ILE A 154 8.15 4.45 13.83
C ILE A 154 7.86 5.95 14.04
N ASP A 155 8.85 6.71 14.50
CA ASP A 155 8.73 8.16 14.68
C ASP A 155 8.31 8.87 13.39
N LYS A 156 8.84 8.42 12.26
CA LYS A 156 8.48 8.94 10.94
C LYS A 156 7.04 8.62 10.58
N TRP A 157 6.57 7.38 10.77
CA TRP A 157 5.17 7.02 10.50
C TRP A 157 4.20 7.82 11.37
N VAL A 158 4.47 7.95 12.68
CA VAL A 158 3.64 8.73 13.60
C VAL A 158 3.63 10.20 13.21
N ARG A 159 4.81 10.81 12.98
CA ARG A 159 4.94 12.23 12.62
C ARG A 159 4.25 12.56 11.30
N GLN A 160 4.31 11.65 10.33
CA GLN A 160 3.63 11.81 9.05
C GLN A 160 2.12 11.61 9.15
N GLY A 161 1.63 11.02 10.25
CA GLY A 161 0.22 10.66 10.41
C GLY A 161 -0.17 9.41 9.62
N VAL A 162 0.81 8.56 9.32
CA VAL A 162 0.58 7.25 8.72
C VAL A 162 -0.14 6.35 9.71
N CYS A 163 0.27 6.37 10.99
CA CYS A 163 -0.36 5.67 12.11
C CYS A 163 -0.61 6.60 13.30
N GLU A 164 -1.41 6.14 14.26
CA GLU A 164 -1.66 6.85 15.52
C GLU A 164 -0.48 6.73 16.50
N LEU A 165 -0.33 7.72 17.40
CA LEU A 165 0.73 7.72 18.41
C LEU A 165 0.73 6.45 19.26
N SER A 166 -0.46 6.00 19.70
CA SER A 166 -0.62 4.76 20.46
C SER A 166 -0.10 3.53 19.70
N CYS A 167 -0.24 3.51 18.37
CA CYS A 167 0.29 2.43 17.53
C CYS A 167 1.82 2.45 17.53
N GLY A 168 2.42 3.62 17.32
CA GLY A 168 3.87 3.76 17.33
C GLY A 168 4.48 3.40 18.69
N SER A 169 3.89 3.89 19.78
CA SER A 169 4.30 3.57 21.15
C SER A 169 4.21 2.08 21.46
N ALA A 170 3.13 1.40 21.03
CA ALA A 170 2.98 -0.04 21.24
C ALA A 170 4.07 -0.86 20.52
N ILE A 171 4.33 -0.55 19.24
CA ILE A 171 5.40 -1.22 18.47
C ILE A 171 6.77 -0.93 19.10
N SER A 172 7.02 0.31 19.53
CA SER A 172 8.26 0.70 20.18
C SER A 172 8.50 -0.06 21.48
N GLN A 173 7.47 -0.22 22.32
CA GLN A 173 7.55 -1.00 23.55
C GLN A 173 7.91 -2.45 23.28
N VAL A 174 7.21 -3.11 22.35
CA VAL A 174 7.50 -4.51 21.98
C VAL A 174 8.90 -4.68 21.42
N ALA A 175 9.38 -3.73 20.61
CA ALA A 175 10.74 -3.75 20.07
C ALA A 175 11.82 -3.66 21.17
N ASN A 176 11.50 -3.09 22.33
CA ASN A 176 12.42 -2.92 23.45
C ASN A 176 12.18 -3.90 24.61
N ALA A 177 11.04 -4.59 24.65
CA ALA A 177 10.64 -5.49 25.72
C ALA A 177 11.01 -6.95 25.37
N GLU A 178 12.28 -7.31 25.58
CA GLU A 178 12.78 -8.66 25.27
C GLU A 178 11.94 -9.81 25.87
N PRO A 179 11.46 -9.75 27.14
CA PRO A 179 10.64 -10.82 27.70
C PRO A 179 9.30 -11.04 26.97
N TRP A 180 8.78 -10.04 26.25
CA TRP A 180 7.51 -10.17 25.53
C TRP A 180 7.64 -10.86 24.18
N LEU A 181 8.86 -10.92 23.64
CA LEU A 181 9.14 -11.52 22.33
C LEU A 181 9.34 -13.04 22.41
N ASP A 182 9.55 -13.60 23.59
CA ASP A 182 9.58 -15.04 23.79
C ASP A 182 8.15 -15.57 23.92
N LEU A 183 7.63 -16.17 22.85
CA LEU A 183 6.26 -16.68 22.81
C LEU A 183 6.16 -18.18 23.08
N SER A 184 7.26 -18.81 23.54
CA SER A 184 7.35 -20.26 23.71
C SER A 184 6.37 -20.86 24.72
N ASP A 185 5.79 -20.05 25.60
CA ASP A 185 4.78 -20.42 26.59
C ASP A 185 3.34 -20.03 26.19
N ARG A 186 3.13 -19.50 24.98
CA ARG A 186 1.83 -19.03 24.49
C ARG A 186 1.31 -19.87 23.33
N TYR A 187 -0.01 -19.97 23.25
CA TYR A 187 -0.73 -20.73 22.22
C TYR A 187 -1.57 -19.80 21.35
N PHE A 188 -1.46 -19.95 20.03
CA PHE A 188 -2.18 -19.11 19.06
C PHE A 188 -3.01 -19.96 18.11
N VAL A 189 -4.32 -19.90 18.25
CA VAL A 189 -5.27 -20.49 17.30
C VAL A 189 -5.42 -19.54 16.12
N LEU A 190 -5.01 -19.95 14.92
CA LEU A 190 -5.09 -19.12 13.72
C LEU A 190 -6.16 -19.66 12.77
N LEU A 191 -7.31 -18.98 12.72
CA LEU A 191 -8.37 -19.28 11.77
C LEU A 191 -8.04 -18.63 10.43
N GLY A 192 -7.51 -19.42 9.49
CA GLY A 192 -6.88 -18.95 8.25
C GLY A 192 -5.36 -18.78 8.38
N ALA A 193 -4.67 -19.80 8.89
CA ALA A 193 -3.23 -19.76 9.16
C ALA A 193 -2.35 -19.40 7.94
N GLY A 194 -2.79 -19.75 6.73
CA GLY A 194 -2.15 -19.44 5.45
C GLY A 194 -2.53 -18.09 4.84
N ALA A 195 -3.32 -17.27 5.55
CA ALA A 195 -3.68 -15.93 5.11
C ALA A 195 -2.44 -15.05 4.97
N ALA A 196 -2.37 -14.26 3.88
CA ALA A 196 -1.23 -13.40 3.60
C ALA A 196 -0.97 -12.32 4.67
N MET A 197 -2.02 -11.92 5.39
CA MET A 197 -1.99 -10.94 6.47
C MET A 197 -1.89 -11.60 7.87
N GLY A 198 -1.85 -12.94 7.95
CA GLY A 198 -1.81 -13.66 9.21
C GLY A 198 -0.42 -13.60 9.88
N PRO A 199 -0.35 -13.66 11.21
CA PRO A 199 0.90 -13.51 11.96
C PRO A 199 1.77 -14.79 11.98
N PHE A 200 1.43 -15.82 11.18
CA PHE A 200 1.98 -17.17 11.25
C PHE A 200 3.53 -17.20 11.29
N GLN A 201 4.18 -16.55 10.33
CA GLN A 201 5.64 -16.57 10.22
C GLN A 201 6.32 -15.83 11.38
N VAL A 202 5.76 -14.70 11.80
CA VAL A 202 6.33 -13.88 12.88
C VAL A 202 6.18 -14.61 14.22
N LEU A 203 5.03 -15.24 14.47
CA LEU A 203 4.80 -16.04 15.68
C LEU A 203 5.74 -17.25 15.75
N LEU A 204 5.94 -17.98 14.65
CA LEU A 204 6.90 -19.09 14.60
C LEU A 204 8.34 -18.64 14.85
N ALA A 205 8.74 -17.50 14.28
CA ALA A 205 10.07 -16.92 14.49
C ALA A 205 10.32 -16.52 15.95
N LEU A 206 9.25 -16.24 16.70
CA LEU A 206 9.26 -15.91 18.13
C LEU A 206 9.00 -17.13 19.03
N GLY A 207 9.00 -18.35 18.46
CA GLY A 207 8.89 -19.60 19.22
C GLY A 207 7.47 -20.01 19.64
N ALA A 208 6.43 -19.37 19.11
CA ALA A 208 5.05 -19.62 19.51
C ALA A 208 4.56 -21.04 19.22
N ASN A 209 3.54 -21.48 19.98
CA ASN A 209 2.80 -22.71 19.71
C ASN A 209 1.55 -22.38 18.87
N ILE A 210 1.55 -22.77 17.59
CA ILE A 210 0.45 -22.44 16.68
C ILE A 210 -0.52 -23.61 16.56
N ILE A 211 -1.82 -23.34 16.75
CA ILE A 211 -2.91 -24.26 16.43
C ILE A 211 -3.58 -23.74 15.14
N ALA A 212 -3.25 -24.36 14.00
CA ALA A 212 -3.62 -23.86 12.69
C ALA A 212 -4.93 -24.45 12.17
N VAL A 213 -5.80 -23.59 11.67
CA VAL A 213 -6.99 -23.95 10.88
C VAL A 213 -6.85 -23.32 9.50
N ASP A 214 -6.86 -24.14 8.45
CA ASP A 214 -6.91 -23.70 7.06
C ASP A 214 -7.52 -24.79 6.16
N ILE A 215 -7.90 -24.41 4.93
CA ILE A 215 -8.52 -25.28 3.95
C ILE A 215 -7.61 -26.49 3.63
N GLY A 216 -8.21 -27.67 3.49
CA GLY A 216 -7.52 -28.91 3.12
C GLY A 216 -6.99 -28.91 1.69
N ARG A 217 -5.96 -28.11 1.42
CA ARG A 217 -5.22 -28.06 0.15
C ARG A 217 -3.76 -28.43 0.41
N PRO A 218 -3.21 -29.46 -0.25
CA PRO A 218 -1.85 -29.94 0.01
C PRO A 218 -0.78 -28.85 -0.05
N ASP A 219 -0.84 -27.92 -1.02
CA ASP A 219 0.14 -26.84 -1.16
C ASP A 219 0.21 -25.90 0.05
N ILE A 220 -0.94 -25.64 0.69
CA ILE A 220 -1.00 -24.79 1.89
C ILE A 220 -0.30 -25.51 3.04
N TRP A 221 -0.64 -26.78 3.27
CA TRP A 221 -0.09 -27.57 4.37
C TRP A 221 1.38 -27.89 4.20
N LYS A 222 1.83 -28.20 2.97
CA LYS A 222 3.24 -28.33 2.64
C LYS A 222 4.02 -27.06 2.99
N ARG A 223 3.48 -25.88 2.65
CA ARG A 223 4.08 -24.59 2.99
C ARG A 223 4.11 -24.34 4.51
N LEU A 224 2.99 -24.51 5.21
CA LEU A 224 2.91 -24.26 6.66
C LEU A 224 3.83 -25.21 7.44
N ILE A 225 3.81 -26.52 7.14
CA ILE A 225 4.66 -27.51 7.79
C ILE A 225 6.14 -27.24 7.50
N SER A 226 6.49 -26.88 6.26
CA SER A 226 7.88 -26.51 5.91
C SER A 226 8.36 -25.28 6.68
N GLN A 227 7.51 -24.26 6.82
CA GLN A 227 7.83 -23.06 7.58
C GLN A 227 7.99 -23.35 9.08
N THR A 228 7.15 -24.20 9.65
CA THR A 228 7.30 -24.64 11.05
C THR A 228 8.60 -25.39 11.26
N LYS A 229 8.94 -26.33 10.37
CA LYS A 229 10.24 -27.06 10.44
C LYS A 229 11.43 -26.11 10.42
N ASP A 230 11.33 -25.02 9.66
CA ASP A 230 12.37 -23.97 9.58
C ASP A 230 12.27 -22.90 10.69
N SER A 231 11.63 -23.22 11.81
CA SER A 231 11.45 -22.31 12.95
C SER A 231 11.79 -22.97 14.29
N CYS A 232 11.69 -22.22 15.38
CA CYS A 232 11.78 -22.71 16.76
C CYS A 232 10.40 -22.92 17.43
N GLY A 233 9.30 -22.65 16.72
CA GLY A 233 7.93 -22.83 17.21
C GLY A 233 7.37 -24.23 16.96
N THR A 234 6.07 -24.39 17.25
CA THR A 234 5.34 -25.64 17.03
C THR A 234 4.06 -25.43 16.23
N LEU A 235 3.56 -26.50 15.61
CA LEU A 235 2.33 -26.49 14.82
C LEU A 235 1.47 -27.70 15.18
N THR A 236 0.25 -27.42 15.64
CA THR A 236 -0.85 -28.38 15.80
C THR A 236 -1.90 -28.10 14.73
N PHE A 237 -2.43 -29.12 14.07
CA PHE A 237 -3.37 -28.94 12.96
C PHE A 237 -4.34 -30.13 12.82
N PRO A 238 -5.53 -29.92 12.23
CA PRO A 238 -6.49 -30.99 12.05
C PRO A 238 -6.10 -31.89 10.88
N MET A 239 -6.41 -33.17 11.01
CA MET A 239 -6.27 -34.18 9.97
C MET A 239 -7.57 -34.98 9.82
N LYS A 240 -7.75 -35.61 8.67
CA LYS A 240 -8.87 -36.54 8.42
C LYS A 240 -9.03 -37.55 9.58
N PRO A 241 -10.26 -37.78 10.08
CA PRO A 241 -10.50 -38.76 11.14
C PRO A 241 -9.89 -40.13 10.83
N GLY A 242 -9.26 -40.74 11.84
CA GLY A 242 -8.59 -42.05 11.71
C GLY A 242 -7.22 -42.04 11.03
N PHE A 243 -6.78 -40.92 10.45
CA PHE A 243 -5.45 -40.81 9.87
C PHE A 243 -4.37 -40.76 10.97
N LYS A 244 -3.33 -41.59 10.82
CA LYS A 244 -2.16 -41.59 11.71
C LYS A 244 -1.03 -40.85 11.02
N GLN A 245 -0.50 -39.81 11.68
CA GLN A 245 0.62 -39.03 11.15
C GLN A 245 1.85 -39.94 10.93
N PRO A 246 2.49 -39.90 9.74
CA PRO A 246 3.74 -40.61 9.49
C PRO A 246 4.91 -39.98 10.29
N SER A 247 5.94 -40.78 10.59
CA SER A 247 7.13 -40.31 11.33
C SER A 247 7.86 -39.19 10.58
N THR A 248 7.88 -39.25 9.25
CA THR A 248 8.41 -38.20 8.38
C THR A 248 7.27 -37.63 7.54
N PRO A 249 7.05 -36.30 7.55
CA PRO A 249 6.07 -35.66 6.68
C PRO A 249 6.30 -35.95 5.19
N ASP A 250 5.28 -36.50 4.55
CA ASP A 250 5.22 -36.83 3.13
C ASP A 250 3.92 -36.28 2.51
N ASP A 251 3.68 -36.57 1.23
CA ASP A 251 2.50 -36.07 0.52
C ASP A 251 1.17 -36.59 1.12
N SER A 252 1.18 -37.78 1.73
CA SER A 252 -0.01 -38.34 2.39
C SER A 252 -0.46 -37.49 3.58
N LEU A 253 0.50 -36.93 4.34
CA LEU A 253 0.19 -36.01 5.43
C LEU A 253 -0.44 -34.72 4.90
N TYR A 254 0.08 -34.15 3.80
CA TYR A 254 -0.44 -32.91 3.22
C TYR A 254 -1.86 -33.08 2.66
N GLU A 255 -2.18 -34.26 2.12
CA GLU A 255 -3.51 -34.62 1.64
C GLU A 255 -4.50 -34.94 2.77
N ALA A 256 -4.01 -35.37 3.93
CA ALA A 256 -4.82 -35.63 5.11
C ALA A 256 -5.05 -34.39 5.97
N ALA A 257 -4.20 -33.36 5.85
CA ALA A 257 -4.23 -32.15 6.66
C ALA A 257 -5.31 -31.15 6.24
N GLY A 258 -5.84 -30.45 7.24
CA GLY A 258 -6.74 -29.33 7.09
C GLY A 258 -8.22 -29.65 7.23
N CYS A 259 -9.02 -28.59 7.19
CA CYS A 259 -10.46 -28.63 7.40
C CYS A 259 -11.12 -27.45 6.69
N ASN A 260 -12.44 -27.43 6.58
CA ASN A 260 -13.15 -26.36 5.89
C ASN A 260 -14.07 -25.61 6.88
N LEU A 261 -13.78 -24.31 7.09
CA LEU A 261 -14.56 -23.44 7.97
C LEU A 261 -16.05 -23.37 7.60
N PHE A 262 -16.43 -23.63 6.35
CA PHE A 262 -17.84 -23.63 5.92
C PHE A 262 -18.53 -24.96 6.22
N THR A 263 -17.93 -26.06 5.78
CA THR A 263 -18.60 -27.38 5.80
C THR A 263 -18.36 -28.15 7.09
N GLN A 264 -17.38 -27.74 7.90
CA GLN A 264 -16.95 -28.43 9.10
C GLN A 264 -16.87 -27.50 10.33
N THR A 265 -17.64 -26.40 10.34
CA THR A 265 -17.66 -25.46 11.48
C THR A 265 -17.91 -26.14 12.83
N PRO A 266 -18.91 -27.06 12.97
CA PRO A 266 -19.15 -27.76 14.24
C PRO A 266 -17.96 -28.63 14.66
N GLU A 267 -17.35 -29.35 13.72
CA GLU A 267 -16.21 -30.23 13.99
C GLU A 267 -14.97 -29.44 14.40
N ILE A 268 -14.71 -28.30 13.75
CA ILE A 268 -13.58 -27.42 14.08
C ILE A 268 -13.76 -26.85 15.47
N LYS A 269 -14.98 -26.41 15.80
CA LYS A 269 -15.34 -25.93 17.15
C LYS A 269 -15.04 -27.01 18.21
N ASN A 270 -15.51 -28.24 17.98
CA ASN A 270 -15.32 -29.35 18.93
C ASN A 270 -13.84 -29.70 19.09
N TRP A 271 -13.12 -29.85 17.99
CA TRP A 271 -11.69 -30.17 17.99
C TRP A 271 -10.85 -29.09 18.67
N LEU A 272 -11.08 -27.81 18.36
CA LEU A 272 -10.36 -26.71 18.98
C LEU A 272 -10.63 -26.61 20.46
N ARG A 273 -11.86 -26.88 20.92
CA ARG A 273 -12.14 -26.98 22.35
C ARG A 273 -11.26 -28.03 23.01
N GLU A 274 -11.01 -29.18 22.37
CA GLU A 274 -10.19 -30.27 22.91
C GLU A 274 -8.69 -29.92 22.94
N VAL A 275 -8.14 -29.37 21.84
CA VAL A 275 -6.69 -29.16 21.70
C VAL A 275 -6.18 -27.82 22.22
N THR A 276 -7.07 -26.84 22.42
CA THR A 276 -6.66 -25.50 22.89
C THR A 276 -6.53 -25.50 24.42
N PRO A 277 -5.37 -25.11 24.97
CA PRO A 277 -5.19 -25.00 26.42
C PRO A 277 -5.99 -23.84 27.00
N SER A 278 -6.34 -23.93 28.29
CA SER A 278 -7.09 -22.86 28.99
C SER A 278 -6.22 -21.68 29.43
N GLU A 279 -4.90 -21.86 29.55
CA GLU A 279 -3.98 -20.77 29.93
C GLU A 279 -3.24 -20.24 28.71
N LYS A 280 -3.07 -18.91 28.65
CA LYS A 280 -2.23 -18.21 27.66
C LYS A 280 -2.58 -18.52 26.19
N ALA A 281 -3.84 -18.87 25.91
CA ALA A 281 -4.35 -19.06 24.56
C ALA A 281 -4.92 -17.77 23.96
N CYS A 282 -4.65 -17.55 22.68
CA CYS A 282 -5.22 -16.47 21.89
C CYS A 282 -5.80 -17.04 20.58
N VAL A 283 -7.06 -16.73 20.27
CA VAL A 283 -7.71 -17.11 19.01
C VAL A 283 -7.81 -15.90 18.08
N GLY A 284 -7.32 -16.04 16.86
CA GLY A 284 -7.35 -14.98 15.86
C GLY A 284 -8.09 -15.34 14.58
N GLY A 285 -8.91 -14.40 14.11
CA GLY A 285 -9.68 -14.52 12.86
C GLY A 285 -8.96 -13.85 11.67
N TYR A 286 -8.31 -14.63 10.82
CA TYR A 286 -7.50 -14.15 9.69
C TYR A 286 -8.02 -14.58 8.32
N ALA A 287 -8.94 -15.55 8.26
CA ALA A 287 -9.50 -16.05 7.01
C ALA A 287 -10.27 -14.95 6.27
N TYR A 288 -9.97 -14.81 4.98
CA TYR A 288 -10.60 -13.85 4.09
C TYR A 288 -10.87 -14.48 2.73
N ILE A 289 -12.07 -14.24 2.21
CA ILE A 289 -12.49 -14.65 0.88
C ILE A 289 -13.41 -13.57 0.32
N PRO A 290 -13.23 -13.09 -0.92
CA PRO A 290 -14.06 -12.01 -1.47
C PRO A 290 -15.49 -12.48 -1.76
N GLY A 291 -16.43 -11.53 -1.81
CA GLY A 291 -17.80 -11.77 -2.28
C GLY A 291 -18.78 -12.23 -1.20
N ASP A 292 -19.73 -13.08 -1.60
CA ASP A 292 -20.79 -13.66 -0.75
C ASP A 292 -20.26 -14.62 0.31
N LEU A 293 -19.08 -15.18 0.09
CA LEU A 293 -18.43 -16.12 0.99
C LEU A 293 -17.85 -15.43 2.23
N PHE A 294 -17.60 -14.11 2.20
CA PHE A 294 -16.92 -13.42 3.30
C PHE A 294 -17.73 -13.41 4.61
N PRO A 295 -19.02 -12.99 4.62
CA PRO A 295 -19.80 -13.03 5.85
C PRO A 295 -19.99 -14.44 6.39
N ARG A 296 -20.06 -15.45 5.50
CA ARG A 296 -20.13 -16.87 5.89
C ARG A 296 -18.87 -17.29 6.64
N VAL A 297 -17.68 -16.99 6.13
CA VAL A 297 -16.44 -17.37 6.84
C VAL A 297 -16.25 -16.56 8.12
N ALA A 298 -16.67 -15.29 8.12
CA ALA A 298 -16.66 -14.45 9.32
C ALA A 298 -17.57 -15.02 10.42
N LEU A 299 -18.77 -15.50 10.06
CA LEU A 299 -19.68 -16.16 11.00
C LEU A 299 -19.13 -17.50 11.50
N ALA A 300 -18.52 -18.30 10.62
CA ALA A 300 -17.87 -19.55 11.05
C ALA A 300 -16.74 -19.29 12.05
N MET A 301 -15.92 -18.26 11.82
CA MET A 301 -14.90 -17.83 12.78
C MET A 301 -15.53 -17.30 14.07
N ASP A 302 -16.62 -16.54 13.99
CA ASP A 302 -17.34 -16.03 15.17
C ASP A 302 -17.79 -17.15 16.11
N VAL A 303 -18.37 -18.23 15.54
CA VAL A 303 -18.78 -19.43 16.27
C VAL A 303 -17.61 -20.03 17.05
N ILE A 304 -16.47 -20.21 16.39
CA ILE A 304 -15.28 -20.82 16.99
C ILE A 304 -14.68 -19.90 18.05
N ILE A 305 -14.57 -18.61 17.77
CA ILE A 305 -14.04 -17.61 18.71
C ILE A 305 -14.91 -17.55 19.96
N LYS A 306 -16.24 -17.48 19.80
CA LYS A 306 -17.19 -17.50 20.92
C LYS A 306 -16.99 -18.73 21.80
N GLU A 307 -16.90 -19.93 21.20
CA GLU A 307 -16.67 -21.17 21.97
C GLU A 307 -15.36 -21.11 22.76
N LEU A 308 -14.25 -20.68 22.15
CA LEU A 308 -12.95 -20.64 22.84
C LEU A 308 -12.88 -19.54 23.91
N VAL A 309 -13.55 -18.41 23.70
CA VAL A 309 -13.71 -17.39 24.76
C VAL A 309 -14.45 -17.98 25.95
N GLU A 310 -15.60 -18.63 25.71
CA GLU A 310 -16.47 -19.14 26.79
C GLU A 310 -15.91 -20.38 27.50
N THR A 311 -15.23 -21.28 26.77
CA THR A 311 -14.76 -22.57 27.32
C THR A 311 -13.30 -22.57 27.75
N ARG A 312 -12.48 -21.68 27.17
CA ARG A 312 -11.03 -21.63 27.43
C ARG A 312 -10.54 -20.27 27.93
N GLY A 313 -11.39 -19.24 28.00
CA GLY A 313 -10.96 -17.89 28.38
C GLY A 313 -9.95 -17.30 27.39
N ALA A 314 -9.95 -17.76 26.14
CA ALA A 314 -8.96 -17.37 25.15
C ALA A 314 -9.06 -15.88 24.84
N SER A 315 -7.92 -15.20 24.75
CA SER A 315 -7.85 -13.83 24.23
C SER A 315 -8.23 -13.82 22.75
N VAL A 316 -8.74 -12.69 22.25
CA VAL A 316 -9.23 -12.60 20.86
C VAL A 316 -8.34 -11.68 20.03
N ALA A 317 -8.05 -12.07 18.79
CA ALA A 317 -7.30 -11.25 17.84
C ALA A 317 -8.07 -11.06 16.52
N PHE A 318 -8.15 -9.82 16.05
CA PHE A 318 -8.67 -9.48 14.72
C PHE A 318 -7.78 -8.45 14.04
N LEU A 319 -7.72 -8.54 12.71
CA LEU A 319 -7.19 -7.47 11.87
C LEU A 319 -8.34 -6.60 11.37
N CYS A 320 -8.58 -5.49 12.08
CA CYS A 320 -9.56 -4.51 11.67
C CYS A 320 -9.13 -3.85 10.37
N THR A 321 -10.11 -3.59 9.51
CA THR A 321 -9.85 -2.94 8.22
C THR A 321 -9.77 -1.42 8.40
N PRO A 322 -8.89 -0.71 7.68
CA PRO A 322 -8.91 0.75 7.66
C PRO A 322 -10.05 1.29 6.80
N THR A 323 -10.77 0.42 6.08
CA THR A 323 -11.85 0.76 5.14
C THR A 323 -13.24 0.49 5.70
N ASP A 324 -13.44 0.84 6.97
CA ASP A 324 -14.74 0.79 7.66
C ASP A 324 -14.97 2.13 8.40
N ALA A 325 -16.14 2.31 8.99
CA ALA A 325 -16.43 3.42 9.88
C ALA A 325 -15.98 3.08 11.31
N HIS A 326 -15.24 4.01 11.92
CA HIS A 326 -14.61 3.83 13.24
C HIS A 326 -14.79 5.08 14.11
N LEU A 327 -14.79 4.89 15.43
CA LEU A 327 -14.41 5.97 16.34
C LEU A 327 -12.92 6.25 16.17
N VAL A 328 -12.54 7.53 16.13
CA VAL A 328 -11.15 7.96 15.98
C VAL A 328 -10.72 8.91 17.09
N PRO A 329 -9.42 9.00 17.41
CA PRO A 329 -8.92 9.97 18.36
C PRO A 329 -9.21 11.42 17.92
N PRO A 330 -9.41 12.36 18.85
CA PRO A 330 -9.58 13.78 18.53
C PRO A 330 -8.44 14.34 17.68
N ALA A 331 -7.20 13.87 17.92
CA ALA A 331 -6.02 14.24 17.16
C ALA A 331 -6.09 13.84 15.68
N ALA A 332 -6.71 12.69 15.35
CA ALA A 332 -6.87 12.24 13.98
C ALA A 332 -7.86 13.14 13.22
N HIS A 333 -9.00 13.46 13.85
CA HIS A 333 -9.99 14.39 13.29
C HIS A 333 -9.42 15.80 13.11
N ALA A 334 -8.65 16.31 14.08
CA ALA A 334 -7.98 17.60 13.98
C ALA A 334 -6.96 17.63 12.83
N ALA A 335 -6.19 16.55 12.65
CA ALA A 335 -5.24 16.41 11.54
C ALA A 335 -5.94 16.40 10.18
N ALA A 336 -7.05 15.67 10.03
CA ALA A 336 -7.85 15.67 8.81
C ALA A 336 -8.38 17.08 8.47
N LYS A 337 -8.89 17.82 9.46
CA LYS A 337 -9.29 19.24 9.29
C LYS A 337 -8.14 20.13 8.82
N ALA A 338 -6.96 19.96 9.41
CA ALA A 338 -5.78 20.72 9.02
C ALA A 338 -5.32 20.36 7.59
N ALA A 339 -5.40 19.08 7.23
CA ALA A 339 -5.06 18.58 5.90
C ALA A 339 -6.00 19.14 4.82
N ILE A 340 -7.31 19.27 5.09
CA ILE A 340 -8.27 19.91 4.17
C ILE A 340 -7.83 21.33 3.81
N LYS A 341 -7.43 22.13 4.81
CA LYS A 341 -6.98 23.50 4.60
C LYS A 341 -5.72 23.55 3.72
N LYS A 342 -4.76 22.65 3.98
CA LYS A 342 -3.47 22.54 3.29
C LYS A 342 -3.53 21.78 1.96
N ALA A 343 -4.70 21.23 1.57
CA ALA A 343 -4.81 20.44 0.36
C ALA A 343 -4.41 21.26 -0.90
N PRO A 344 -3.57 20.71 -1.80
CA PRO A 344 -3.21 21.33 -3.06
C PRO A 344 -4.42 21.75 -3.89
N LEU A 345 -4.25 22.80 -4.70
CA LEU A 345 -5.31 23.37 -5.53
C LEU A 345 -5.94 22.32 -6.46
N TRP A 346 -5.15 21.44 -7.06
CA TRP A 346 -5.67 20.39 -7.96
C TRP A 346 -6.64 19.42 -7.26
N GLN A 347 -6.43 19.12 -5.97
CA GLN A 347 -7.34 18.25 -5.19
C GLN A 347 -8.66 18.97 -4.89
N LYS A 348 -8.59 20.27 -4.59
CA LYS A 348 -9.78 21.12 -4.41
C LYS A 348 -10.56 21.26 -5.72
N MET A 349 -9.86 21.45 -6.84
CA MET A 349 -10.47 21.51 -8.18
C MET A 349 -11.09 20.17 -8.59
N ALA A 350 -10.50 19.03 -8.21
CA ALA A 350 -11.08 17.71 -8.47
C ALA A 350 -12.46 17.55 -7.83
N ASN A 351 -12.69 18.12 -6.64
CA ASN A 351 -14.01 18.14 -6.02
C ASN A 351 -15.01 18.95 -6.84
N LEU A 352 -14.64 20.14 -7.31
CA LEU A 352 -15.50 20.99 -8.15
C LEU A 352 -15.86 20.31 -9.48
N VAL A 353 -14.86 19.80 -10.21
CA VAL A 353 -15.04 19.17 -11.53
C VAL A 353 -15.89 17.90 -11.44
N SER A 354 -15.83 17.19 -10.33
CA SER A 354 -16.62 15.97 -10.09
C SER A 354 -18.00 16.24 -9.49
N MET A 355 -18.44 17.51 -9.40
CA MET A 355 -19.68 17.93 -8.74
C MET A 355 -19.79 17.39 -7.30
N GLY A 356 -18.70 17.48 -6.54
CA GLY A 356 -18.63 17.07 -5.14
C GLY A 356 -18.43 15.57 -4.90
N LYS A 357 -18.19 14.75 -5.93
CA LYS A 357 -18.01 13.29 -5.79
C LYS A 357 -16.59 12.88 -5.39
N TRP A 358 -15.57 13.62 -5.83
CA TRP A 358 -14.16 13.33 -5.57
C TRP A 358 -13.59 14.26 -4.50
N CYS A 359 -12.58 13.79 -3.77
CA CYS A 359 -11.93 14.58 -2.71
C CYS A 359 -12.96 15.15 -1.71
N VAL A 360 -13.87 14.30 -1.23
CA VAL A 360 -14.90 14.67 -0.24
C VAL A 360 -14.23 14.79 1.13
N PRO A 361 -14.43 15.90 1.88
CA PRO A 361 -13.80 16.11 3.20
C PRO A 361 -13.98 14.94 4.17
N ASN A 362 -12.90 14.52 4.82
CA ASN A 362 -12.88 13.37 5.73
C ASN A 362 -13.41 13.71 7.14
N ALA A 363 -13.26 14.97 7.56
CA ALA A 363 -13.64 15.42 8.89
C ALA A 363 -15.17 15.60 9.02
N ARG A 364 -15.82 14.65 9.71
CA ARG A 364 -17.26 14.69 10.02
C ARG A 364 -17.57 15.57 11.24
N LYS A 365 -18.85 15.88 11.44
CA LYS A 365 -19.29 16.53 12.69
C LYS A 365 -19.11 15.55 13.86
N PRO A 366 -18.61 16.01 15.03
CA PRO A 366 -18.52 15.18 16.23
C PRO A 366 -19.89 14.74 16.72
N ILE A 367 -19.92 13.68 17.52
CA ILE A 367 -21.10 13.13 18.18
C ILE A 367 -21.02 13.47 19.66
N THR A 368 -22.14 13.84 20.26
CA THR A 368 -22.26 13.97 21.71
C THR A 368 -22.99 12.74 22.25
N THR A 369 -22.40 12.04 23.21
CA THR A 369 -23.02 10.86 23.85
C THR A 369 -24.16 11.28 24.78
N SER A 370 -24.96 10.32 25.24
CA SER A 370 -25.97 10.57 26.27
C SER A 370 -25.39 11.10 27.58
N ALA A 371 -24.11 10.80 27.86
CA ALA A 371 -23.36 11.29 29.01
C ALA A 371 -22.67 12.65 28.78
N GLY A 372 -22.86 13.29 27.61
CA GLY A 372 -22.27 14.59 27.28
C GLY A 372 -20.83 14.53 26.74
N GLU A 373 -20.26 13.34 26.56
CA GLU A 373 -18.92 13.16 26.01
C GLU A 373 -18.89 13.42 24.50
N THR A 374 -17.78 13.96 23.98
CA THR A 374 -17.62 14.22 22.54
C THR A 374 -16.77 13.15 21.86
N LEU A 375 -17.37 12.42 20.91
CA LEU A 375 -16.72 11.38 20.12
C LEU A 375 -16.60 11.79 18.65
N TYR A 376 -15.62 11.21 17.95
CA TYR A 376 -15.34 11.51 16.54
C TYR A 376 -15.43 10.25 15.69
N VAL A 377 -16.12 10.34 14.55
CA VAL A 377 -16.27 9.23 13.60
C VAL A 377 -15.56 9.55 12.29
N VAL A 378 -14.82 8.57 11.77
CA VAL A 378 -14.31 8.58 10.40
C VAL A 378 -15.20 7.71 9.50
N ASP A 379 -15.40 8.15 8.27
CA ASP A 379 -16.05 7.36 7.23
C ASP A 379 -15.01 6.97 6.16
N ALA A 380 -14.37 5.82 6.38
CA ALA A 380 -13.37 5.26 5.48
C ALA A 380 -13.91 4.09 4.64
N LEU A 381 -15.23 3.85 4.65
CA LEU A 381 -15.87 2.81 3.83
C LEU A 381 -15.62 3.05 2.34
N VAL A 382 -15.32 1.97 1.60
CA VAL A 382 -15.05 2.00 0.16
C VAL A 382 -16.14 1.22 -0.59
N VAL A 383 -16.99 1.91 -1.35
CA VAL A 383 -18.19 1.35 -1.99
C VAL A 383 -17.89 0.19 -2.96
N PRO A 384 -16.78 0.21 -3.73
CA PRO A 384 -16.37 -0.92 -4.54
C PRO A 384 -16.19 -2.25 -3.79
N GLN A 385 -15.85 -2.23 -2.50
CA GLN A 385 -15.71 -3.46 -1.70
C GLN A 385 -17.06 -4.16 -1.44
N GLY A 386 -18.13 -3.38 -1.42
CA GLY A 386 -19.50 -3.88 -1.33
C GLY A 386 -20.00 -4.15 0.10
N PRO A 387 -21.33 -4.34 0.25
CA PRO A 387 -21.98 -4.47 1.56
C PRO A 387 -21.57 -5.75 2.31
N ASN A 388 -21.26 -6.84 1.62
CA ASN A 388 -20.84 -8.09 2.26
C ASN A 388 -19.49 -7.93 2.97
N TYR A 389 -18.57 -7.16 2.39
CA TYR A 389 -17.29 -6.85 3.05
C TYR A 389 -17.51 -6.02 4.32
N ALA A 390 -18.34 -4.97 4.23
CA ALA A 390 -18.66 -4.13 5.37
C ALA A 390 -19.35 -4.92 6.49
N LEU A 391 -20.30 -5.81 6.15
CA LEU A 391 -20.97 -6.68 7.11
C LEU A 391 -19.98 -7.64 7.80
N ALA A 392 -19.17 -8.36 7.03
CA ALA A 392 -18.20 -9.31 7.59
C ALA A 392 -17.22 -8.64 8.57
N LYS A 393 -16.76 -7.43 8.25
CA LYS A 393 -15.88 -6.65 9.14
C LYS A 393 -16.63 -6.09 10.35
N ARG A 394 -17.87 -5.65 10.18
CA ARG A 394 -18.72 -5.21 11.28
C ARG A 394 -19.01 -6.31 12.30
N MET A 395 -19.19 -7.55 11.85
CA MET A 395 -19.37 -8.70 12.74
C MET A 395 -18.13 -8.97 13.61
N GLN A 396 -16.93 -8.81 13.05
CA GLN A 396 -15.67 -8.92 13.81
C GLN A 396 -15.64 -7.86 14.92
N HIS A 397 -16.08 -6.63 14.63
CA HIS A 397 -16.19 -5.59 15.65
C HIS A 397 -17.22 -5.93 16.74
N TRP A 398 -18.38 -6.46 16.35
CA TRP A 398 -19.41 -6.90 17.31
C TRP A 398 -18.86 -7.94 18.28
N ARG A 399 -18.21 -8.98 17.77
CA ARG A 399 -17.58 -10.01 18.62
C ARG A 399 -16.49 -9.45 19.51
N ALA A 400 -15.63 -8.58 18.98
CA ALA A 400 -14.56 -7.96 19.75
C ALA A 400 -15.10 -7.20 20.97
N MET A 401 -16.17 -6.41 20.80
CA MET A 401 -16.80 -5.69 21.92
C MET A 401 -17.43 -6.65 22.93
N LEU A 402 -18.16 -7.68 22.48
CA LEU A 402 -18.79 -8.66 23.37
C LEU A 402 -17.77 -9.54 24.12
N ALA A 403 -16.66 -9.92 23.47
CA ALA A 403 -15.60 -10.69 24.11
C ALA A 403 -14.91 -9.88 25.21
N ARG A 404 -14.64 -8.60 24.96
CA ARG A 404 -14.09 -7.70 25.98
C ARG A 404 -15.05 -7.52 27.15
N GLU A 405 -16.35 -7.35 26.88
CA GLU A 405 -17.38 -7.29 27.92
C GLU A 405 -17.44 -8.57 28.76
N ALA A 406 -17.18 -9.73 28.14
CA ALA A 406 -17.05 -11.01 28.83
C ALA A 406 -15.75 -11.16 29.64
N GLY A 407 -14.90 -10.13 29.71
CA GLY A 407 -13.72 -10.10 30.58
C GLY A 407 -12.45 -10.70 29.97
N VAL A 408 -12.39 -10.95 28.65
CA VAL A 408 -11.15 -11.40 27.98
C VAL A 408 -10.42 -10.26 27.27
N ILE A 409 -9.11 -10.40 27.11
CA ILE A 409 -8.27 -9.45 26.37
C ILE A 409 -8.61 -9.53 24.88
N VAL A 410 -8.73 -8.37 24.23
CA VAL A 410 -9.02 -8.28 22.79
C VAL A 410 -7.99 -7.42 22.08
N SER A 411 -7.26 -8.01 21.13
CA SER A 411 -6.39 -7.30 20.20
C SER A 411 -7.10 -7.11 18.86
N SER A 412 -7.71 -5.94 18.65
CA SER A 412 -8.53 -5.66 17.46
C SER A 412 -8.06 -4.40 16.74
N ASN A 413 -6.75 -4.34 16.50
CA ASN A 413 -6.08 -3.18 15.92
C ASN A 413 -6.37 -3.00 14.43
N VAL A 414 -6.39 -1.74 13.98
CA VAL A 414 -6.67 -1.39 12.58
C VAL A 414 -5.40 -1.47 11.74
N ALA A 415 -5.37 -2.45 10.84
CA ALA A 415 -4.30 -2.67 9.89
C ALA A 415 -4.30 -1.60 8.77
N PRO A 416 -3.16 -1.34 8.11
CA PRO A 416 -3.16 -0.52 6.91
C PRO A 416 -3.82 -1.24 5.72
N SER A 417 -4.15 -0.49 4.67
CA SER A 417 -4.48 -1.10 3.39
C SER A 417 -3.20 -1.69 2.80
N THR A 418 -3.24 -2.96 2.45
CA THR A 418 -2.01 -3.71 2.10
C THR A 418 -2.03 -4.19 0.66
N ARG A 419 -0.88 -4.12 -0.01
CA ARG A 419 -0.65 -4.64 -1.37
C ARG A 419 -0.54 -6.17 -1.40
N THR A 420 -1.56 -6.87 -0.93
CA THR A 420 -1.63 -8.33 -1.03
C THR A 420 -1.89 -8.76 -2.47
N TYR A 421 -1.47 -9.97 -2.82
CA TYR A 421 -1.75 -10.55 -4.14
C TYR A 421 -3.26 -10.52 -4.49
N SER A 422 -4.12 -10.89 -3.52
CA SER A 422 -5.58 -10.92 -3.70
C SER A 422 -6.20 -9.55 -4.01
N VAL A 423 -5.58 -8.44 -3.57
CA VAL A 423 -6.02 -7.08 -3.89
C VAL A 423 -5.41 -6.61 -5.20
N MET A 424 -4.11 -6.85 -5.39
CA MET A 424 -3.34 -6.36 -6.53
C MET A 424 -3.70 -7.02 -7.87
N GLN A 425 -4.36 -8.19 -7.85
CA GLN A 425 -4.96 -8.79 -9.05
C GLN A 425 -6.03 -7.90 -9.70
N ASN A 426 -6.72 -7.05 -8.94
CA ASN A 426 -7.64 -6.07 -9.49
C ASN A 426 -6.86 -4.83 -9.96
N LYS A 427 -6.87 -4.59 -11.28
CA LYS A 427 -6.11 -3.50 -11.92
C LYS A 427 -6.46 -2.12 -11.36
N LEU A 428 -7.74 -1.84 -11.09
CA LEU A 428 -8.16 -0.52 -10.58
C LEU A 428 -7.60 -0.27 -9.18
N PHE A 429 -7.62 -1.27 -8.30
CA PHE A 429 -6.99 -1.16 -6.98
C PHE A 429 -5.47 -1.01 -7.11
N SER A 430 -4.83 -1.80 -7.97
CA SER A 430 -3.39 -1.70 -8.22
C SER A 430 -2.98 -0.29 -8.69
N TYR A 431 -3.70 0.27 -9.67
CA TYR A 431 -3.42 1.61 -10.20
C TYR A 431 -3.70 2.71 -9.17
N GLY A 432 -4.82 2.62 -8.44
CA GLY A 432 -5.13 3.55 -7.37
C GLY A 432 -4.04 3.53 -6.28
N TYR A 433 -3.66 2.33 -5.83
CA TYR A 433 -2.66 2.18 -4.76
C TYR A 433 -1.27 2.71 -5.17
N ALA A 434 -0.92 2.61 -6.44
CA ALA A 434 0.35 3.13 -6.96
C ALA A 434 0.47 4.67 -6.84
N THR A 435 -0.63 5.41 -6.81
CA THR A 435 -0.65 6.89 -6.79
C THR A 435 -1.34 7.49 -5.56
N MET A 436 -1.94 6.68 -4.69
CA MET A 436 -2.58 7.17 -3.45
C MET A 436 -1.63 7.96 -2.53
N HIS A 437 -0.32 7.75 -2.61
CA HIS A 437 0.69 8.54 -1.88
C HIS A 437 0.69 10.05 -2.21
N HIS A 438 0.06 10.46 -3.32
CA HIS A 438 -0.19 11.87 -3.63
C HIS A 438 -1.27 12.50 -2.73
N PHE A 439 -2.09 11.69 -2.06
CA PHE A 439 -3.04 12.08 -1.03
C PHE A 439 -2.40 11.84 0.35
N LYS A 440 -1.56 12.77 0.80
CA LYS A 440 -0.88 12.61 2.10
C LYS A 440 -1.91 12.51 3.24
N PRO A 441 -1.68 11.65 4.26
CA PRO A 441 -0.46 10.86 4.52
C PRO A 441 -0.56 9.39 4.10
N PHE A 442 -1.28 9.06 3.02
CA PHE A 442 -1.51 7.67 2.65
C PHE A 442 -0.22 6.86 2.43
N GLU A 443 -0.17 5.68 3.07
CA GLU A 443 0.86 4.68 2.88
C GLU A 443 0.23 3.29 2.77
N ILE A 444 0.57 2.58 1.69
CA ILE A 444 -0.01 1.26 1.37
C ILE A 444 1.13 0.24 1.32
N PRO A 445 1.47 -0.37 2.46
CA PRO A 445 2.62 -1.26 2.57
C PRO A 445 2.40 -2.63 1.92
N GLY A 446 3.46 -3.43 1.90
CA GLY A 446 3.39 -4.86 1.57
C GLY A 446 2.87 -5.71 2.74
N PRO A 447 2.51 -6.98 2.49
CA PRO A 447 2.09 -7.92 3.52
C PRO A 447 3.11 -8.09 4.63
N GLU A 448 4.40 -8.10 4.31
CA GLU A 448 5.48 -8.36 5.26
C GLU A 448 5.54 -7.30 6.36
N LEU A 449 5.50 -6.02 5.99
CA LEU A 449 5.43 -4.93 6.95
C LEU A 449 4.16 -5.05 7.81
N SER A 450 3.03 -5.28 7.15
CA SER A 450 1.72 -5.34 7.83
C SER A 450 1.69 -6.49 8.84
N ASN A 451 2.20 -7.66 8.48
CA ASN A 451 2.30 -8.82 9.36
C ASN A 451 3.15 -8.51 10.59
N SER A 452 4.34 -7.95 10.41
CA SER A 452 5.23 -7.63 11.53
C SER A 452 4.62 -6.60 12.49
N VAL A 453 4.09 -5.49 11.98
CA VAL A 453 3.52 -4.44 12.85
C VAL A 453 2.24 -4.89 13.54
N MET A 454 1.36 -5.63 12.85
CA MET A 454 0.14 -6.13 13.46
C MET A 454 0.42 -7.24 14.47
N THR A 455 1.44 -8.06 14.26
CA THR A 455 1.90 -9.05 15.25
C THR A 455 2.51 -8.35 16.46
N ALA A 456 3.29 -7.29 16.27
CA ALA A 456 3.80 -6.49 17.39
C ALA A 456 2.65 -5.91 18.23
N LEU A 457 1.60 -5.38 17.59
CA LEU A 457 0.43 -4.89 18.33
C LEU A 457 -0.32 -6.01 19.07
N LEU A 458 -0.41 -7.20 18.49
CA LEU A 458 -0.95 -8.38 19.19
C LEU A 458 -0.13 -8.72 20.44
N ILE A 459 1.20 -8.74 20.32
CA ILE A 459 2.11 -9.02 21.44
C ILE A 459 1.97 -7.94 22.52
N HIS A 460 1.90 -6.67 22.14
CA HIS A 460 1.67 -5.57 23.06
C HIS A 460 0.39 -5.79 23.87
N ASP A 461 -0.74 -6.00 23.19
CA ASP A 461 -2.05 -6.14 23.82
C ASP A 461 -2.15 -7.37 24.75
N LEU A 462 -1.37 -8.42 24.49
CA LEU A 462 -1.34 -9.61 25.33
C LEU A 462 -0.46 -9.47 26.59
N ASN A 463 0.33 -8.40 26.71
CA ASN A 463 1.29 -8.20 27.80
C ASN A 463 1.09 -6.87 28.55
N GLU A 464 0.70 -5.80 27.87
CA GLU A 464 0.50 -4.48 28.44
C GLU A 464 -0.92 -4.35 29.02
N PRO A 465 -1.11 -4.11 30.33
CA PRO A 465 -2.44 -3.92 30.90
C PRO A 465 -3.13 -2.61 30.46
N MET A 466 -2.38 -1.56 30.14
CA MET A 466 -2.91 -0.21 29.87
C MET A 466 -3.23 0.02 28.39
N HIS A 467 -4.08 -0.82 27.81
CA HIS A 467 -4.55 -0.67 26.43
C HIS A 467 -6.07 -0.85 26.31
N ALA A 468 -6.68 -0.26 25.27
CA ALA A 468 -8.14 -0.24 25.13
C ALA A 468 -8.77 -1.64 25.06
N GLY A 469 -8.04 -2.62 24.53
CA GLY A 469 -8.48 -4.00 24.42
C GLY A 469 -8.52 -4.76 25.74
N ASN A 470 -7.91 -4.24 26.81
CA ASN A 470 -7.95 -4.85 28.12
C ASN A 470 -9.31 -4.55 28.78
N PRO A 471 -10.05 -5.56 29.27
CA PRO A 471 -11.33 -5.36 29.94
C PRO A 471 -11.22 -4.48 31.20
N LYS A 472 -10.05 -4.43 31.85
CA LYS A 472 -9.81 -3.61 33.05
C LYS A 472 -9.68 -2.11 32.76
N MET A 473 -9.43 -1.73 31.51
CA MET A 473 -9.30 -0.32 31.13
C MET A 473 -10.69 0.32 30.97
N PRO A 474 -11.04 1.41 31.65
CA PRO A 474 -12.32 2.05 31.44
C PRO A 474 -12.37 2.70 30.05
N LEU A 475 -13.50 2.54 29.34
CA LEU A 475 -13.78 3.18 28.06
C LEU A 475 -15.10 3.96 28.16
N VAL A 476 -15.15 5.13 27.52
CA VAL A 476 -16.39 5.91 27.37
C VAL A 476 -17.39 5.16 26.50
N ASN A 477 -16.90 4.42 25.49
CA ASN A 477 -17.74 3.57 24.65
C ASN A 477 -16.93 2.33 24.20
N PRO A 478 -17.53 1.12 24.15
CA PRO A 478 -16.86 -0.11 23.70
C PRO A 478 -16.21 0.00 22.32
N GLN A 479 -16.70 0.86 21.43
CA GLN A 479 -16.08 1.06 20.11
C GLN A 479 -14.69 1.71 20.17
N GLN A 480 -14.29 2.28 21.31
CA GLN A 480 -12.96 2.86 21.46
C GLN A 480 -11.84 1.82 21.40
N ILE A 481 -12.15 0.51 21.50
CA ILE A 481 -11.18 -0.56 21.23
C ILE A 481 -10.60 -0.49 19.82
N PHE A 482 -11.33 0.11 18.86
CA PHE A 482 -10.87 0.29 17.49
C PHE A 482 -10.19 1.63 17.23
N SER A 483 -10.19 2.54 18.21
CA SER A 483 -9.70 3.93 18.05
C SER A 483 -8.21 4.09 18.38
N GLN A 484 -7.63 3.15 19.12
CA GLN A 484 -6.22 3.13 19.53
C GLN A 484 -5.48 1.99 18.81
N GLY A 485 -4.15 1.94 18.95
CA GLY A 485 -3.31 0.93 18.31
C GLY A 485 -3.45 0.87 16.78
N SER A 486 -3.93 1.95 16.16
CA SER A 486 -4.33 1.96 14.76
C SER A 486 -3.17 2.36 13.84
N PHE A 487 -2.77 1.44 12.95
CA PHE A 487 -1.81 1.77 11.91
C PHE A 487 -2.48 2.52 10.76
N HIS A 488 -3.71 2.17 10.36
CA HIS A 488 -4.59 2.78 9.34
C HIS A 488 -4.03 3.31 8.00
N GLY A 489 -2.72 3.36 7.76
CA GLY A 489 -2.08 3.79 6.52
C GLY A 489 -2.42 5.24 6.10
N GLY A 490 -2.70 6.12 7.05
CA GLY A 490 -3.08 7.52 6.81
C GLY A 490 -4.57 7.78 6.54
N ALA A 491 -5.41 6.74 6.46
CA ALA A 491 -6.83 6.86 6.10
C ALA A 491 -7.63 7.82 7.01
N TRP A 492 -7.30 7.88 8.31
CA TRP A 492 -8.02 8.72 9.27
C TRP A 492 -7.57 10.19 9.27
N ARG A 493 -6.31 10.44 8.91
CA ARG A 493 -5.67 11.75 8.97
C ARG A 493 -5.63 12.47 7.61
N CYS A 494 -6.00 11.77 6.54
CA CYS A 494 -6.12 12.35 5.21
C CYS A 494 -7.20 13.44 5.17
N ALA A 495 -7.01 14.42 4.29
CA ALA A 495 -7.97 15.49 4.02
C ALA A 495 -9.33 14.95 3.53
N PHE A 496 -9.31 13.85 2.77
CA PHE A 496 -10.47 13.35 2.06
C PHE A 496 -10.80 11.91 2.41
N THR A 497 -12.09 11.57 2.35
CA THR A 497 -12.58 10.21 2.58
C THR A 497 -11.95 9.23 1.59
N PHE A 498 -11.68 8.00 2.05
CA PHE A 498 -10.99 6.97 1.28
C PHE A 498 -11.68 6.72 -0.08
N ASP A 499 -13.00 6.53 -0.09
CA ASP A 499 -13.78 6.28 -1.31
C ASP A 499 -13.60 7.39 -2.36
N SER A 500 -13.58 8.65 -1.91
CA SER A 500 -13.56 9.82 -2.78
C SER A 500 -12.22 10.07 -3.48
N ILE A 501 -11.14 9.42 -3.04
CA ILE A 501 -9.81 9.55 -3.65
C ILE A 501 -9.46 8.38 -4.58
N GLY A 502 -10.25 7.30 -4.57
CA GLY A 502 -9.99 6.10 -5.37
C GLY A 502 -9.94 6.39 -6.86
N ALA A 503 -11.03 6.95 -7.41
CA ALA A 503 -11.10 7.32 -8.83
C ALA A 503 -10.06 8.39 -9.23
N PRO A 504 -9.87 9.49 -8.48
CA PRO A 504 -8.77 10.43 -8.72
C PRO A 504 -7.37 9.78 -8.76
N SER A 505 -7.11 8.82 -7.88
CA SER A 505 -5.83 8.11 -7.85
C SER A 505 -5.63 7.28 -9.12
N VAL A 506 -6.66 6.54 -9.56
CA VAL A 506 -6.61 5.80 -10.84
C VAL A 506 -6.41 6.75 -12.02
N LEU A 507 -7.12 7.87 -12.07
CA LEU A 507 -6.95 8.88 -13.13
C LEU A 507 -5.52 9.43 -13.14
N LEU A 508 -4.98 9.76 -11.96
CA LEU A 508 -3.61 10.22 -11.82
C LEU A 508 -2.61 9.16 -12.29
N TYR A 509 -2.87 7.88 -12.05
CA TYR A 509 -2.06 6.80 -12.58
C TYR A 509 -2.03 6.81 -14.11
N TYR A 510 -3.20 6.96 -14.76
CA TYR A 510 -3.27 7.05 -16.21
C TYR A 510 -2.54 8.28 -16.76
N VAL A 511 -2.75 9.44 -16.15
CA VAL A 511 -2.08 10.68 -16.54
C VAL A 511 -0.56 10.53 -16.42
N LEU A 512 -0.05 10.04 -15.29
CA LEU A 512 1.39 9.94 -15.06
C LEU A 512 2.05 8.84 -15.91
N ASN A 513 1.43 7.66 -16.01
CA ASN A 513 2.07 6.49 -16.64
C ASN A 513 1.78 6.35 -18.14
N PHE A 514 0.76 7.03 -18.66
CA PHE A 514 0.48 7.03 -20.10
C PHE A 514 0.70 8.43 -20.67
N VAL A 515 -0.06 9.44 -20.21
CA VAL A 515 0.00 10.77 -20.85
C VAL A 515 1.38 11.41 -20.69
N VAL A 516 1.85 11.60 -19.46
CA VAL A 516 3.16 12.23 -19.17
C VAL A 516 4.30 11.36 -19.70
N LYS A 517 4.23 10.04 -19.50
CA LYS A 517 5.25 9.11 -19.99
C LYS A 517 5.45 9.19 -21.50
N TYR A 518 4.38 9.10 -22.29
CA TYR A 518 4.48 9.13 -23.76
C TYR A 518 4.76 10.53 -24.29
N TYR A 519 4.22 11.57 -23.65
CA TYR A 519 4.61 12.96 -23.94
C TYR A 519 6.11 13.16 -23.75
N LEU A 520 6.67 12.74 -22.61
CA LEU A 520 8.11 12.84 -22.35
C LEU A 520 8.90 11.99 -23.34
N ALA A 521 8.45 10.77 -23.69
CA ALA A 521 9.12 9.94 -24.68
C ALA A 521 9.16 10.62 -26.06
N ALA A 522 8.04 11.23 -26.49
CA ALA A 522 7.94 11.97 -27.75
C ALA A 522 8.81 13.25 -27.72
N TYR A 523 8.78 14.01 -26.62
CA TYR A 523 9.65 15.18 -26.43
C TYR A 523 11.14 14.80 -26.54
N ASN A 524 11.56 13.72 -25.87
CA ASN A 524 12.94 13.25 -25.93
C ASN A 524 13.29 12.71 -27.33
N ALA A 525 12.37 12.04 -28.03
CA ALA A 525 12.59 11.61 -29.41
C ALA A 525 12.74 12.80 -30.37
N LEU A 526 11.90 13.82 -30.24
CA LEU A 526 11.97 15.06 -31.02
C LEU A 526 13.30 15.78 -30.79
N GLN A 527 13.72 15.92 -29.53
CA GLN A 527 15.02 16.49 -29.19
C GLN A 527 16.17 15.65 -29.78
N THR A 528 16.08 14.31 -29.73
CA THR A 528 17.09 13.43 -30.35
C THR A 528 17.23 13.68 -31.85
N ILE A 529 16.10 13.73 -32.57
CA ILE A 529 16.08 14.00 -34.02
C ILE A 529 16.65 15.38 -34.32
N GLY A 530 16.26 16.38 -33.52
CA GLY A 530 16.75 17.74 -33.66
C GLY A 530 18.26 17.86 -33.50
N TRP A 531 18.81 17.32 -32.41
CA TRP A 531 20.25 17.34 -32.17
C TRP A 531 21.03 16.47 -33.15
N ALA A 532 20.45 15.37 -33.64
CA ALA A 532 21.06 14.57 -34.72
C ALA A 532 21.09 15.34 -36.05
N TYR A 533 20.06 16.14 -36.33
CA TYR A 533 20.03 17.01 -37.50
C TYR A 533 21.06 18.14 -37.41
N VAL A 534 21.20 18.77 -36.24
CA VAL A 534 22.29 19.75 -35.98
C VAL A 534 23.66 19.09 -36.18
N LEU A 535 23.87 17.89 -35.64
CA LEU A 535 25.12 17.14 -35.83
C LEU A 535 25.39 16.85 -37.31
N TYR A 536 24.37 16.41 -38.05
CA TYR A 536 24.48 16.14 -39.49
C TYR A 536 24.88 17.41 -40.26
N LEU A 537 24.19 18.53 -40.04
CA LEU A 537 24.50 19.79 -40.73
C LEU A 537 25.89 20.31 -40.37
N ALA A 538 26.29 20.23 -39.11
CA ALA A 538 27.64 20.59 -38.67
C ALA A 538 28.69 19.69 -39.34
N SER A 539 28.46 18.38 -39.39
CA SER A 539 29.34 17.44 -40.12
C SER A 539 29.41 17.76 -41.61
N SER A 540 28.28 18.08 -42.24
CA SER A 540 28.23 18.43 -43.66
C SER A 540 29.03 19.70 -43.95
N HIS A 541 28.83 20.73 -43.13
CA HIS A 541 29.54 22.00 -43.27
C HIS A 541 31.06 21.84 -43.08
N TYR A 542 31.50 21.19 -42.01
CA TYR A 542 32.92 21.10 -41.68
C TYR A 542 33.69 19.99 -42.41
N PHE A 543 33.02 18.92 -42.85
CA PHE A 543 33.72 17.72 -43.34
C PHE A 543 33.21 17.13 -44.67
N LEU A 544 31.99 17.46 -45.14
CA LEU A 544 31.38 16.80 -46.31
C LEU A 544 31.10 17.76 -47.49
N GLY A 545 31.86 18.84 -47.60
CA GLY A 545 31.80 19.74 -48.76
C GLY A 545 30.81 20.91 -48.63
N GLY A 546 30.31 21.20 -47.44
CA GLY A 546 29.43 22.35 -47.18
C GLY A 546 27.94 22.00 -47.15
N VAL A 547 27.11 22.96 -46.72
CA VAL A 547 25.64 22.87 -46.81
C VAL A 547 25.19 23.79 -47.95
N PRO A 548 24.40 23.33 -48.93
CA PRO A 548 23.98 24.16 -50.05
C PRO A 548 23.29 25.45 -49.60
N GLY A 549 23.78 26.60 -50.09
CA GLY A 549 23.25 27.92 -49.75
C GLY A 549 23.70 28.49 -48.41
N ALA A 550 24.59 27.81 -47.68
CA ALA A 550 25.19 28.32 -46.44
C ALA A 550 26.69 28.60 -46.66
N SER A 551 27.07 29.86 -46.48
CA SER A 551 28.46 30.33 -46.57
C SER A 551 29.18 30.31 -45.23
N THR A 552 28.43 30.39 -44.12
CA THR A 552 28.97 30.38 -42.75
C THR A 552 28.46 29.20 -41.93
N ALA A 553 29.15 28.88 -40.83
CA ALA A 553 28.73 27.85 -39.89
C ALA A 553 27.33 28.12 -39.31
N TRP A 554 27.01 29.37 -38.96
CA TRP A 554 25.70 29.73 -38.44
C TRP A 554 24.58 29.64 -39.48
N GLU A 555 24.85 29.98 -40.75
CA GLU A 555 23.88 29.75 -41.83
C GLU A 555 23.59 28.25 -42.02
N ALA A 556 24.61 27.40 -41.83
CA ALA A 556 24.47 25.96 -42.03
C ALA A 556 23.63 25.27 -40.95
N PHE A 557 23.83 25.57 -39.67
CA PHE A 557 23.17 24.86 -38.56
C PHE A 557 22.67 25.74 -37.40
N GLY A 558 22.82 27.07 -37.48
CA GLY A 558 22.48 28.00 -36.39
C GLY A 558 21.00 28.01 -36.04
N SER A 559 20.12 28.05 -37.04
CA SER A 559 18.66 27.99 -36.85
C SER A 559 18.18 26.73 -36.10
N PRO A 560 18.53 25.50 -36.53
CA PRO A 560 18.14 24.30 -35.77
C PRO A 560 18.82 24.22 -34.41
N LEU A 561 20.09 24.62 -34.27
CA LEU A 561 20.77 24.70 -32.97
C LEU A 561 20.02 25.60 -31.99
N PHE A 562 19.65 26.80 -32.44
CA PHE A 562 18.91 27.77 -31.65
C PHE A 562 17.54 27.22 -31.23
N LEU A 563 16.79 26.62 -32.15
CA LEU A 563 15.47 26.05 -31.88
C LEU A 563 15.54 24.93 -30.81
N PHE A 564 16.36 23.91 -31.02
CA PHE A 564 16.41 22.74 -30.12
C PHE A 564 17.05 23.04 -28.78
N GLN A 565 17.99 23.98 -28.73
CA GLN A 565 18.48 24.50 -27.46
C GLN A 565 17.36 25.21 -26.70
N ASN A 566 16.60 26.13 -27.32
CA ASN A 566 15.50 26.83 -26.66
C ASN A 566 14.36 25.89 -26.22
N LEU A 567 14.09 24.80 -26.96
CA LEU A 567 13.14 23.77 -26.56
C LEU A 567 13.51 23.09 -25.22
N ALA A 568 14.80 23.10 -24.82
CA ALA A 568 15.22 22.62 -23.51
C ALA A 568 14.65 23.46 -22.34
N GLY A 569 14.08 24.64 -22.62
CA GLY A 569 13.28 25.41 -21.66
C GLY A 569 12.10 24.62 -21.09
N LEU A 570 11.53 23.68 -21.87
CA LEU A 570 10.49 22.78 -21.39
C LEU A 570 10.98 21.86 -20.27
N GLU A 571 12.29 21.54 -20.18
CA GLU A 571 12.83 20.76 -19.07
C GLU A 571 12.64 21.46 -17.72
N VAL A 572 12.76 22.79 -17.71
CA VAL A 572 12.50 23.61 -16.53
C VAL A 572 11.04 23.48 -16.11
N ALA A 573 10.11 23.52 -17.06
CA ALA A 573 8.69 23.32 -16.81
C ALA A 573 8.42 21.90 -16.28
N HIS A 574 9.00 20.85 -16.88
CA HIS A 574 8.84 19.46 -16.43
C HIS A 574 9.36 19.26 -15.00
N ALA A 575 10.47 19.91 -14.65
CA ALA A 575 11.03 19.87 -13.29
C ALA A 575 10.16 20.66 -12.30
N ALA A 576 9.66 21.84 -12.68
CA ALA A 576 8.79 22.67 -11.85
C ALA A 576 7.46 21.99 -11.53
N THR A 577 6.87 21.27 -12.50
CA THR A 577 5.61 20.55 -12.32
C THR A 577 5.80 19.14 -11.73
N GLY A 578 7.04 18.70 -11.50
CA GLY A 578 7.35 17.37 -10.97
C GLY A 578 7.07 16.21 -11.93
N MET A 579 6.96 16.47 -13.24
CA MET A 579 6.84 15.42 -14.26
C MET A 579 8.11 14.57 -14.34
N VAL A 580 9.26 15.16 -14.01
CA VAL A 580 10.55 14.47 -13.91
C VAL A 580 11.13 14.64 -12.50
N ARG A 581 11.91 13.64 -12.06
CA ARG A 581 12.62 13.67 -10.77
C ARG A 581 13.94 14.44 -10.88
N ALA A 582 13.85 15.71 -11.27
CA ALA A 582 14.98 16.63 -11.36
C ALA A 582 14.78 17.81 -10.40
N GLY A 583 15.87 18.36 -9.86
CA GLY A 583 15.80 19.56 -9.03
C GLY A 583 15.50 20.80 -9.88
N PHE A 584 14.42 21.50 -9.60
CA PHE A 584 14.02 22.70 -10.35
C PHE A 584 15.17 23.72 -10.48
N ALA A 585 15.81 24.09 -9.38
CA ALA A 585 16.89 25.08 -9.37
C ALA A 585 18.10 24.64 -10.21
N THR A 586 18.47 23.35 -10.12
CA THR A 586 19.60 22.81 -10.89
C THR A 586 19.30 22.74 -12.38
N THR A 587 18.07 22.37 -12.77
CA THR A 587 17.64 22.34 -14.18
C THR A 587 17.55 23.75 -14.74
N LEU A 588 17.03 24.71 -13.97
CA LEU A 588 16.98 26.12 -14.35
C LEU A 588 18.39 26.65 -14.66
N LEU A 589 19.34 26.48 -13.74
CA LEU A 589 20.71 26.97 -13.92
C LEU A 589 21.39 26.35 -15.16
N GLN A 590 21.22 25.04 -15.36
CA GLN A 590 21.79 24.31 -16.50
C GLN A 590 21.24 24.78 -17.85
N VAL A 591 19.93 25.04 -17.93
CA VAL A 591 19.29 25.48 -19.18
C VAL A 591 19.64 26.94 -19.47
N PHE A 592 19.61 27.81 -18.46
CA PHE A 592 19.92 29.24 -18.64
C PHE A 592 21.38 29.48 -19.04
N SER A 593 22.34 28.71 -18.52
CA SER A 593 23.76 28.87 -18.92
C SER A 593 23.97 28.60 -20.41
N ARG A 594 23.26 27.60 -20.96
CA ARG A 594 23.31 27.29 -22.40
C ARG A 594 22.50 28.26 -23.26
N PHE A 595 21.42 28.83 -22.72
CA PHE A 595 20.73 29.94 -23.38
C PHE A 595 21.69 31.13 -23.58
N ALA A 596 22.46 31.50 -22.56
CA ALA A 596 23.43 32.58 -22.70
C ALA A 596 24.40 32.34 -23.87
N ILE A 597 24.95 31.12 -23.98
CA ILE A 597 25.88 30.76 -25.06
C ILE A 597 25.21 30.78 -26.44
N VAL A 598 24.04 30.16 -26.61
CA VAL A 598 23.39 30.11 -27.93
C VAL A 598 22.91 31.50 -28.39
N TYR A 599 22.56 32.39 -27.45
CA TYR A 599 22.22 33.78 -27.77
C TYR A 599 23.48 34.58 -28.14
N ILE A 600 24.62 34.37 -27.48
CA ILE A 600 25.90 34.96 -27.91
C ILE A 600 26.22 34.53 -29.34
N MET A 601 26.08 33.24 -29.66
CA MET A 601 26.31 32.71 -31.02
C MET A 601 25.32 33.31 -32.04
N ALA A 602 24.05 33.47 -31.66
CA ALA A 602 23.01 33.95 -32.56
C ALA A 602 23.10 35.44 -32.88
N TYR A 603 23.51 36.26 -31.91
CA TYR A 603 23.45 37.73 -32.04
C TYR A 603 24.82 38.40 -32.20
N THR A 604 25.92 37.64 -32.18
CA THR A 604 27.27 38.18 -32.37
C THR A 604 27.84 37.71 -33.70
N ALA A 605 27.85 38.60 -34.71
CA ALA A 605 28.34 38.29 -36.06
C ALA A 605 29.78 37.74 -36.06
N THR A 606 30.65 38.22 -35.16
CA THR A 606 32.03 37.73 -35.03
C THR A 606 32.13 36.27 -34.59
N ILE A 607 31.07 35.71 -34.00
CA ILE A 607 31.02 34.31 -33.57
C ILE A 607 30.48 33.38 -34.66
N GLN A 608 29.58 33.87 -35.51
CA GLN A 608 28.77 33.07 -36.43
C GLN A 608 29.56 32.24 -37.47
N ASP A 609 30.85 32.55 -37.66
CA ASP A 609 31.77 31.76 -38.50
C ASP A 609 33.13 31.50 -37.82
N SER A 610 33.16 31.58 -36.49
CA SER A 610 34.39 31.46 -35.72
C SER A 610 34.68 30.01 -35.29
N TRP A 611 35.98 29.71 -35.10
CA TRP A 611 36.43 28.37 -34.71
C TRP A 611 35.80 27.79 -33.42
N PRO A 612 35.39 28.56 -32.38
CA PRO A 612 34.77 28.00 -31.16
C PRO A 612 33.42 27.30 -31.38
N LEU A 613 32.71 27.59 -32.48
CA LEU A 613 31.44 26.94 -32.81
C LEU A 613 31.64 25.43 -33.00
N GLN A 614 32.72 25.03 -33.67
CA GLN A 614 32.99 23.62 -34.00
C GLN A 614 33.09 22.73 -32.75
N PRO A 615 34.02 22.93 -31.79
CA PRO A 615 34.11 22.08 -30.61
C PRO A 615 32.84 22.13 -29.75
N THR A 616 32.18 23.29 -29.66
CA THR A 616 30.93 23.45 -28.88
C THR A 616 29.80 22.61 -29.47
N VAL A 617 29.52 22.77 -30.76
CA VAL A 617 28.37 22.13 -31.43
C VAL A 617 28.55 20.63 -31.53
N PHE A 618 29.77 20.12 -31.78
CA PHE A 618 30.03 18.68 -31.76
C PHE A 618 29.90 18.10 -30.35
N ALA A 619 30.46 18.76 -29.33
CA ALA A 619 30.35 18.30 -27.95
C ALA A 619 28.90 18.28 -27.48
N TRP A 620 28.14 19.33 -27.75
CA TRP A 620 26.73 19.42 -27.42
C TRP A 620 25.92 18.38 -28.18
N SER A 621 25.98 18.34 -29.51
CA SER A 621 25.10 17.49 -30.30
C SER A 621 25.32 16.01 -30.02
N ILE A 622 26.56 15.54 -29.88
CA ILE A 622 26.82 14.13 -29.52
C ILE A 622 26.30 13.83 -28.10
N THR A 623 26.53 14.73 -27.15
CA THR A 623 26.03 14.58 -25.78
C THR A 623 24.50 14.52 -25.75
N GLU A 624 23.83 15.41 -26.46
CA GLU A 624 22.38 15.54 -26.47
C GLU A 624 21.70 14.39 -27.21
N VAL A 625 22.22 13.97 -28.36
CA VAL A 625 21.73 12.77 -29.08
C VAL A 625 21.77 11.56 -28.16
N VAL A 626 22.89 11.32 -27.47
CA VAL A 626 23.01 10.18 -26.54
C VAL A 626 22.08 10.35 -25.34
N ARG A 627 21.97 11.56 -24.78
CA ARG A 627 21.17 11.87 -23.58
C ARG A 627 19.67 11.68 -23.83
N TYR A 628 19.13 12.36 -24.83
CA TYR A 628 17.70 12.34 -25.12
C TYR A 628 17.23 10.98 -25.63
N SER A 629 18.00 10.32 -26.50
CA SER A 629 17.66 8.97 -26.97
C SER A 629 17.65 7.97 -25.81
N TRP A 630 18.58 8.09 -24.86
CA TRP A 630 18.59 7.27 -23.66
C TRP A 630 17.35 7.51 -22.81
N TYR A 631 16.96 8.77 -22.58
CA TYR A 631 15.73 9.08 -21.84
C TYR A 631 14.47 8.54 -22.52
N ALA A 632 14.35 8.69 -23.84
CA ALA A 632 13.21 8.15 -24.60
C ALA A 632 13.13 6.61 -24.47
N LEU A 633 14.23 5.91 -24.73
CA LEU A 633 14.28 4.44 -24.61
C LEU A 633 14.07 3.97 -23.16
N ASN A 634 14.54 4.74 -22.17
CA ASN A 634 14.40 4.41 -20.75
C ASN A 634 12.95 4.56 -20.28
N LEU A 635 12.24 5.58 -20.76
CA LEU A 635 10.81 5.69 -20.53
C LEU A 635 10.07 4.51 -21.15
N LEU A 636 10.45 4.06 -22.34
CA LEU A 636 9.84 2.92 -23.02
C LEU A 636 10.27 1.54 -22.46
N GLY A 637 11.30 1.49 -21.61
CA GLY A 637 11.80 0.25 -21.00
C GLY A 637 12.63 -0.63 -21.92
N VAL A 638 13.19 -0.07 -23.00
CA VAL A 638 13.86 -0.83 -24.08
C VAL A 638 15.31 -0.39 -24.31
N VAL A 639 16.00 0.11 -23.26
CA VAL A 639 17.36 0.63 -23.37
C VAL A 639 18.39 -0.49 -23.52
N PRO A 640 19.18 -0.52 -24.61
CA PRO A 640 20.30 -1.45 -24.73
C PRO A 640 21.41 -1.14 -23.71
N ALA A 641 22.13 -2.17 -23.25
CA ALA A 641 23.25 -2.00 -22.33
C ALA A 641 24.35 -1.09 -22.92
N ALA A 642 24.63 -1.21 -24.22
CA ALA A 642 25.57 -0.35 -24.93
C ALA A 642 25.16 1.13 -24.87
N HIS A 643 23.87 1.42 -25.01
CA HIS A 643 23.36 2.79 -24.94
C HIS A 643 23.48 3.40 -23.54
N THR A 644 23.25 2.58 -22.51
CA THR A 644 23.53 2.96 -21.12
C THR A 644 25.02 3.24 -20.91
N TRP A 645 25.90 2.42 -21.48
CA TRP A 645 27.34 2.67 -21.39
C TRP A 645 27.73 4.01 -22.04
N LEU A 646 27.19 4.32 -23.22
CA LEU A 646 27.42 5.60 -23.91
C LEU A 646 26.98 6.77 -23.01
N ARG A 647 25.73 6.75 -22.51
CA ARG A 647 25.17 7.81 -21.66
C ARG A 647 26.02 8.16 -20.45
N PHE A 648 26.69 7.17 -19.87
CA PHE A 648 27.52 7.33 -18.66
C PHE A 648 29.02 7.35 -18.96
N THR A 649 29.47 7.38 -20.22
CA THR A 649 30.91 7.39 -20.56
C THR A 649 31.31 8.51 -21.53
N THR A 650 30.42 8.93 -22.44
CA THR A 650 30.76 9.96 -23.44
C THR A 650 31.09 11.32 -22.84
N PHE A 651 30.67 11.59 -21.59
CA PHE A 651 31.03 12.83 -20.89
C PHE A 651 32.54 12.96 -20.63
N LEU A 652 33.32 11.87 -20.63
CA LEU A 652 34.76 11.91 -20.35
C LEU A 652 35.50 12.86 -21.32
N PRO A 653 35.40 12.69 -22.66
CA PRO A 653 35.96 13.66 -23.60
C PRO A 653 35.04 14.85 -23.89
N LEU A 654 33.72 14.63 -23.96
CA LEU A 654 32.81 15.65 -24.48
C LEU A 654 32.54 16.78 -23.47
N TYR A 655 32.60 16.49 -22.16
CA TYR A 655 32.28 17.50 -21.17
C TYR A 655 33.37 18.58 -21.07
N PRO A 656 34.68 18.24 -20.97
CA PRO A 656 35.75 19.23 -21.08
C PRO A 656 35.75 19.97 -22.42
N LEU A 657 35.52 19.26 -23.54
CA LEU A 657 35.47 19.86 -24.88
C LEU A 657 34.34 20.90 -25.00
N GLY A 658 33.16 20.59 -24.45
CA GLY A 658 32.02 21.49 -24.45
C GLY A 658 32.29 22.76 -23.62
N VAL A 659 32.79 22.63 -22.40
CA VAL A 659 33.12 23.79 -21.55
C VAL A 659 34.20 24.65 -22.19
N PHE A 660 35.22 24.02 -22.78
CA PHE A 660 36.26 24.74 -23.52
C PHE A 660 35.68 25.56 -24.68
N GLY A 661 34.80 24.95 -25.50
CA GLY A 661 34.13 25.64 -26.59
C GLY A 661 33.23 26.78 -26.12
N GLU A 662 32.46 26.59 -25.04
CA GLU A 662 31.61 27.63 -24.45
C GLU A 662 32.45 28.83 -23.94
N MET A 663 33.55 28.57 -23.23
CA MET A 663 34.47 29.62 -22.75
C MET A 663 35.15 30.35 -23.91
N ALA A 664 35.59 29.63 -24.94
CA ALA A 664 36.17 30.21 -26.14
C ALA A 664 35.15 31.08 -26.90
N THR A 665 33.88 30.65 -26.94
CA THR A 665 32.77 31.43 -27.53
C THR A 665 32.59 32.74 -26.78
N MET A 666 32.54 32.71 -25.44
CA MET A 666 32.47 33.93 -24.64
C MET A 666 33.68 34.84 -24.89
N HIS A 667 34.89 34.27 -24.88
CA HIS A 667 36.12 35.02 -25.08
C HIS A 667 36.15 35.78 -26.41
N VAL A 668 35.82 35.10 -27.52
CA VAL A 668 35.81 35.71 -28.86
C VAL A 668 34.67 36.72 -29.02
N ALA A 669 33.59 36.60 -28.25
CA ALA A 669 32.46 37.52 -28.26
C ALA A 669 32.69 38.79 -27.41
N LEU A 670 33.59 38.76 -26.44
CA LEU A 670 33.83 39.87 -25.49
C LEU A 670 34.10 41.23 -26.17
N PRO A 671 34.91 41.33 -27.25
CA PRO A 671 35.13 42.60 -27.94
C PRO A 671 33.84 43.24 -28.47
N SER A 672 32.88 42.42 -28.93
CA SER A 672 31.57 42.88 -29.42
C SER A 672 30.66 43.39 -28.29
N ALA A 673 31.00 43.12 -27.03
CA ALA A 673 30.29 43.60 -25.84
C ALA A 673 31.06 44.72 -25.10
N ALA A 674 32.09 45.30 -25.73
CA ALA A 674 32.92 46.35 -25.14
C ALA A 674 32.07 47.54 -24.64
N GLY A 675 32.38 48.04 -23.45
CA GLY A 675 31.64 49.12 -22.79
C GLY A 675 30.42 48.68 -21.98
N THR A 676 30.00 47.41 -22.07
CA THR A 676 28.90 46.88 -21.23
C THR A 676 29.35 46.72 -19.78
N LEU A 677 28.55 47.23 -18.85
CA LEU A 677 28.76 47.06 -17.41
C LEU A 677 27.81 46.00 -16.85
N VAL A 678 28.34 45.08 -16.06
CA VAL A 678 27.59 44.09 -15.28
C VAL A 678 27.97 44.28 -13.82
N LEU A 679 26.98 44.53 -12.96
CA LEU A 679 27.20 44.86 -11.53
C LEU A 679 28.17 46.06 -11.33
N GLY A 680 28.14 47.04 -12.24
CA GLY A 680 29.01 48.21 -12.19
C GLY A 680 30.47 47.95 -12.62
N LEU A 681 30.80 46.74 -13.09
CA LEU A 681 32.13 46.37 -13.56
C LEU A 681 32.13 46.08 -15.08
N PRO A 682 33.23 46.34 -15.80
CA PRO A 682 33.37 45.94 -17.20
C PRO A 682 33.12 44.44 -17.37
N ILE A 683 32.29 44.06 -18.35
CA ILE A 683 31.90 42.67 -18.62
C ILE A 683 33.10 41.73 -18.81
N GLU A 684 34.20 42.25 -19.36
CA GLU A 684 35.47 41.53 -19.51
C GLU A 684 36.02 41.08 -18.14
N LYS A 685 36.12 42.00 -17.18
CA LYS A 685 36.60 41.70 -15.82
C LYS A 685 35.67 40.71 -15.12
N VAL A 686 34.37 40.88 -15.26
CA VAL A 686 33.38 39.93 -14.71
C VAL A 686 33.56 38.54 -15.33
N THR A 687 33.78 38.46 -16.63
CA THR A 687 33.93 37.18 -17.35
C THR A 687 35.19 36.43 -16.90
N TYR A 688 36.35 37.10 -16.88
CA TYR A 688 37.61 36.45 -16.53
C TYR A 688 37.81 36.19 -15.03
N TYR A 689 37.36 37.09 -14.17
CA TYR A 689 37.62 36.96 -12.72
C TYR A 689 36.47 36.30 -11.95
N LEU A 690 35.28 36.19 -12.53
CA LEU A 690 34.14 35.54 -11.87
C LEU A 690 33.58 34.36 -12.68
N ILE A 691 33.19 34.58 -13.94
CA ILE A 691 32.46 33.55 -14.71
C ILE A 691 33.37 32.35 -15.02
N PHE A 692 34.56 32.59 -15.58
CA PHE A 692 35.50 31.52 -15.96
C PHE A 692 35.98 30.69 -14.75
N PRO A 693 36.43 31.30 -13.63
CA PRO A 693 36.77 30.53 -12.44
C PRO A 693 35.60 29.71 -11.89
N MET A 694 34.39 30.29 -11.88
CA MET A 694 33.18 29.59 -11.44
C MET A 694 32.85 28.39 -12.33
N TRP A 695 33.02 28.52 -13.64
CA TRP A 695 32.81 27.44 -14.61
C TRP A 695 33.85 26.32 -14.49
N VAL A 696 35.13 26.66 -14.31
CA VAL A 696 36.18 25.66 -14.08
C VAL A 696 35.95 24.90 -12.76
N ALA A 697 35.60 25.61 -11.68
CA ALA A 697 35.23 24.98 -10.42
C ALA A 697 33.98 24.11 -10.55
N GLY A 698 32.96 24.60 -11.25
CA GLY A 698 31.73 23.85 -11.55
C GLY A 698 31.99 22.58 -12.35
N LEU A 699 32.87 22.64 -13.36
CA LEU A 699 33.30 21.49 -14.16
C LEU A 699 33.93 20.43 -13.25
N ALA A 700 34.87 20.79 -12.37
CA ALA A 700 35.51 19.83 -11.47
C ALA A 700 34.50 19.12 -10.55
N LEU A 701 33.56 19.87 -9.95
CA LEU A 701 32.51 19.32 -9.07
C LEU A 701 31.54 18.40 -9.82
N LEU A 702 31.04 18.82 -10.98
CA LEU A 702 30.09 18.03 -11.76
C LEU A 702 30.76 16.81 -12.42
N TYR A 703 32.02 16.95 -12.85
CA TYR A 703 32.78 15.85 -13.44
C TYR A 703 33.06 14.73 -12.43
N THR A 704 33.48 15.09 -11.21
CA THR A 704 33.66 14.11 -10.11
C THR A 704 32.34 13.43 -9.73
N HIS A 705 31.23 14.18 -9.72
CA HIS A 705 29.90 13.60 -9.52
C HIS A 705 29.54 12.59 -10.62
N MET A 706 29.77 12.92 -11.90
CA MET A 706 29.50 12.04 -13.04
C MET A 706 30.36 10.76 -13.02
N LEU A 707 31.61 10.83 -12.58
CA LEU A 707 32.47 9.65 -12.36
C LEU A 707 31.88 8.70 -11.31
N SER A 708 31.38 9.25 -10.21
CA SER A 708 30.70 8.47 -9.16
C SER A 708 29.42 7.80 -9.69
N GLN A 709 28.59 8.56 -10.43
CA GLN A 709 27.39 8.01 -11.07
C GLN A 709 27.71 6.87 -12.04
N ARG A 710 28.73 7.05 -12.89
CA ARG A 710 29.20 6.01 -13.83
C ARG A 710 29.57 4.72 -13.10
N LYS A 711 30.40 4.80 -12.05
CA LYS A 711 30.82 3.64 -11.27
C LYS A 711 29.61 2.88 -10.71
N LYS A 712 28.63 3.60 -10.17
CA LYS A 712 27.41 3.03 -9.58
C LYS A 712 26.51 2.34 -10.61
N VAL A 713 26.24 3.00 -11.74
CA VAL A 713 25.31 2.47 -12.75
C VAL A 713 25.92 1.28 -13.49
N LEU A 714 27.19 1.36 -13.90
CA LEU A 714 27.84 0.29 -14.65
C LEU A 714 28.07 -0.97 -13.78
N ALA A 715 28.36 -0.80 -12.48
CA ALA A 715 28.42 -1.93 -11.55
C ALA A 715 27.06 -2.67 -11.46
N LYS A 716 25.96 -1.92 -11.39
CA LYS A 716 24.61 -2.50 -11.36
C LYS A 716 24.23 -3.22 -12.67
N ALA A 717 24.59 -2.63 -13.81
CA ALA A 717 24.37 -3.25 -15.12
C ALA A 717 25.15 -4.56 -15.28
N LYS A 718 26.40 -4.62 -14.80
CA LYS A 718 27.22 -5.83 -14.81
C LYS A 718 26.59 -6.94 -13.95
N ALA A 719 26.14 -6.61 -12.73
CA ALA A 719 25.49 -7.58 -11.84
C ALA A 719 24.17 -8.14 -12.42
N HIS A 720 23.40 -7.32 -13.14
CA HIS A 720 22.17 -7.77 -13.80
C HIS A 720 22.43 -8.66 -15.02
N ALA A 721 23.53 -8.41 -15.76
CA ALA A 721 23.94 -9.26 -16.87
C ALA A 721 24.46 -10.63 -16.41
N THR A 722 25.11 -10.70 -15.25
CA THR A 722 25.52 -11.99 -14.64
C THR A 722 24.30 -12.81 -14.21
N LYS A 723 23.30 -12.19 -13.55
CA LYS A 723 22.07 -12.87 -13.13
C LYS A 723 21.22 -13.45 -14.26
N ASN A 724 21.23 -12.84 -15.46
CA ASN A 724 20.52 -13.36 -16.63
C ASN A 724 21.31 -14.43 -17.42
N LYS A 725 22.57 -14.70 -17.06
CA LYS A 725 23.34 -15.82 -17.61
C LYS A 725 23.24 -17.08 -16.75
N ASP A 726 22.84 -16.91 -15.49
CA ASP A 726 22.69 -17.99 -14.50
C ASP A 726 21.21 -18.42 -14.33
N ALA A 727 20.31 -17.91 -15.18
CA ALA A 727 18.89 -18.28 -15.28
C ALA A 727 18.57 -18.62 -16.74
#